data_AF-Q3BP62-F1
#
_entry.id   AF-Q3BP62-F1
#
_cell.length_a   1.000
_cell.length_b   1.000
_cell.length_c   1.000
_cell.angle_alpha   90.00
_cell.angle_beta   90.00
_cell.angle_gamma   90.00
#
_symmetry.space_group_name_H-M   'P 1'
#
loop_
_entity.id
_entity.type
_entity.pdbx_description
1 polymer ?
#
loop_
_entity_poly.entity_id
_entity_poly.type
_entity_poly.pdbx_seq_one_letter_code
_entity_poly.pdbx_strand_id
1 'polypeptide(L)'
;MTHSVSPGNSSIADLVAALPEKYQPIFGHPEISDGSSRGCEDRLKVILDVVDHLRMALGRPIRVLDLGCAQGYFSLNLAARGAIVHGADFLDRNVAVCRALAEEQGFVAATFECARIEDIVGGLEVGRYDLVLGLSVFHHLIHEHGLEPIVGLIGQIDACIAVGIYELAVREEPLYWGASQPGDPAQLLQRYAFLRVLAHQGTHLSGIARPLYFASSRYWLLGNDFREFLSWRTESHAHAMNSHAGTRRYYFADGVILKQMSLVETSRKKINLAEYENEVSFLRDPPPGVAVPALMHNLEDSRDVWILREQLPGRLLSEMIQDKAPYSYEEIADSIIAQLVALEAVGLYHNDLRCWNLLVNDNGTATFIDYGAVSTSAVDCVWPDDLLLSLLITLRELVQGQIAPPLPVRRPLLDISMLPARYRVAFYTIFNRPSGEWTFRALREAIGQEDGEAEGAGWVWLLRKQERALLIYEQAIRAAEARSAEVQTKLNESLSNAHHWYLRANEREEAIDKLNSEINGLKDTIGELHHLQLSGTSNIHDLRRRLETSGASFTVVREQLDELRMQLDSSLQNAHHWCLRASTAEQNLHDIQTSASWRLTRPLRGMARLVRSPRASLKRILLALVRRVLKRPALARALNNWLRMAPSVHARIRGAVAADMGIDRVIQPVMEDRPRPDQVVDVTVLAEPVAAARLSARGHQIYERMLAIRNGESA
;
A
#
# COMPACT_ATOMS: atom_id res chain seq x y z
N MET A 1 -37.29 39.64 35.41
CA MET A 1 -36.16 40.57 35.26
C MET A 1 -35.21 39.97 34.25
N THR A 2 -35.45 40.33 33.00
CA THR A 2 -34.63 40.04 31.82
C THR A 2 -33.49 41.05 31.79
N HIS A 3 -32.27 40.62 32.09
CA HIS A 3 -31.09 41.44 31.84
C HIS A 3 -30.72 41.31 30.37
N SER A 4 -31.17 42.27 29.57
CA SER A 4 -30.61 42.58 28.26
C SER A 4 -29.18 43.10 28.47
N VAL A 5 -28.19 42.31 28.08
CA VAL A 5 -26.79 42.77 27.97
C VAL A 5 -26.70 43.57 26.68
N SER A 6 -26.46 44.88 26.79
CA SER A 6 -26.07 45.72 25.67
C SER A 6 -24.74 45.23 25.08
N PRO A 7 -24.52 45.31 23.75
CA PRO A 7 -23.25 44.94 23.14
C PRO A 7 -22.21 46.00 23.51
N GLY A 8 -21.46 45.75 24.58
CA GLY A 8 -20.26 46.52 24.90
C GLY A 8 -19.16 46.15 23.93
N ASN A 9 -18.48 47.16 23.37
CA ASN A 9 -17.21 47.02 22.66
C ASN A 9 -16.19 46.35 23.60
N SER A 10 -16.14 45.02 23.64
CA SER A 10 -15.00 44.30 24.20
C SER A 10 -13.81 44.58 23.32
N SER A 11 -12.68 45.02 23.89
CA SER A 11 -11.48 45.22 23.10
C SER A 11 -10.98 43.87 22.56
N ILE A 12 -10.28 43.86 21.43
CA ILE A 12 -9.68 42.62 20.87
C ILE A 12 -8.79 41.95 21.92
N ALA A 13 -8.08 42.73 22.75
CA ALA A 13 -7.28 42.21 23.86
C ALA A 13 -8.12 41.44 24.89
N ASP A 14 -9.32 41.92 25.24
CA ASP A 14 -10.22 41.23 26.18
C ASP A 14 -10.75 39.92 25.58
N LEU A 15 -11.08 39.92 24.29
CA LEU A 15 -11.52 38.72 23.58
C LEU A 15 -10.41 37.67 23.51
N VAL A 16 -9.17 38.09 23.22
CA VAL A 16 -7.99 37.22 23.19
C VAL A 16 -7.67 36.68 24.59
N ALA A 17 -7.76 37.51 25.63
CA ALA A 17 -7.56 37.08 27.02
C ALA A 17 -8.60 36.04 27.49
N ALA A 18 -9.80 36.05 26.89
CA ALA A 18 -10.85 35.09 27.19
C ALA A 18 -10.67 33.74 26.45
N LEU A 19 -9.71 33.59 25.54
CA LEU A 19 -9.50 32.34 24.81
C LEU A 19 -9.05 31.22 25.75
N PRO A 20 -9.58 30.00 25.60
CA PRO A 20 -9.12 28.85 26.38
C PRO A 20 -7.68 28.47 26.03
N GLU A 21 -7.28 28.67 24.77
CA GLU A 21 -5.93 28.50 24.28
C GLU A 21 -5.67 29.51 23.15
N LYS A 22 -4.50 30.16 23.19
CA LYS A 22 -4.01 30.95 22.06
C LYS A 22 -3.23 30.05 21.10
N TYR A 23 -3.95 29.37 20.22
CA TYR A 23 -3.37 28.39 19.32
C TYR A 23 -2.53 29.02 18.18
N GLN A 24 -3.00 30.15 17.63
CA GLN A 24 -2.41 30.86 16.49
C GLN A 24 -1.96 32.28 16.90
N PRO A 25 -1.07 32.91 16.11
CA PRO A 25 -0.82 34.35 16.20
C PRO A 25 -2.10 35.13 15.91
N ILE A 26 -2.23 36.31 16.51
CA ILE A 26 -3.38 37.19 16.32
C ILE A 26 -3.10 38.11 15.12
N PHE A 27 -3.91 37.99 14.08
CA PHE A 27 -3.74 38.76 12.84
C PHE A 27 -3.71 40.26 13.11
N GLY A 28 -2.78 41.00 12.52
CA GLY A 28 -2.67 42.46 12.70
C GLY A 28 -2.11 42.91 14.04
N HIS A 29 -1.93 42.01 15.02
CA HIS A 29 -1.55 42.33 16.39
C HIS A 29 -0.36 41.49 16.90
N PRO A 30 0.88 41.78 16.44
CA PRO A 30 2.08 41.08 16.93
C PRO A 30 2.26 41.22 18.45
N GLU A 31 1.85 42.35 19.03
CA GLU A 31 2.01 42.68 20.46
C GLU A 31 1.24 41.75 21.42
N ILE A 32 0.14 41.16 20.96
CA ILE A 32 -0.64 40.17 21.73
C ILE A 32 -0.51 38.75 21.16
N SER A 33 0.33 38.57 20.14
CA SER A 33 0.65 37.25 19.57
C SER A 33 1.65 36.47 20.43
N ASP A 34 2.44 37.15 21.27
CA ASP A 34 3.44 36.54 22.15
C ASP A 34 2.85 35.45 23.05
N GLY A 35 3.38 34.22 22.97
CA GLY A 35 2.86 33.05 23.70
C GLY A 35 1.80 32.26 22.94
N SER A 36 1.63 32.46 21.63
CA SER A 36 0.85 31.55 20.80
C SER A 36 1.51 30.17 20.78
N SER A 37 0.73 29.10 20.87
CA SER A 37 1.25 27.73 20.87
C SER A 37 1.96 27.37 19.57
N ARG A 38 1.68 28.06 18.44
CA ARG A 38 2.12 27.57 17.12
C ARG A 38 2.48 28.67 16.11
N GLY A 39 3.70 28.59 15.57
CA GLY A 39 4.09 29.35 14.37
C GLY A 39 3.24 28.96 13.16
N CYS A 40 2.81 29.95 12.38
CA CYS A 40 1.87 29.77 11.27
C CYS A 40 2.44 30.22 9.92
N GLU A 41 3.56 30.93 9.92
CA GLU A 41 4.17 31.61 8.77
C GLU A 41 4.63 30.62 7.69
N ASP A 42 5.32 29.55 8.08
CA ASP A 42 5.81 28.52 7.16
C ASP A 42 4.65 27.80 6.44
N ARG A 43 3.57 27.53 7.18
CA ARG A 43 2.34 26.93 6.62
C ARG A 43 1.64 27.91 5.71
N LEU A 44 1.52 29.15 6.15
CA LEU A 44 0.85 30.19 5.39
C LEU A 44 1.51 30.37 4.04
N LYS A 45 2.85 30.40 3.97
CA LYS A 45 3.58 30.51 2.70
C LYS A 45 3.18 29.40 1.71
N VAL A 46 3.17 28.15 2.15
CA VAL A 46 2.78 27.01 1.30
C VAL A 46 1.31 27.11 0.86
N ILE A 47 0.41 27.50 1.75
CA ILE A 47 -1.02 27.69 1.43
C ILE A 47 -1.21 28.80 0.40
N LEU A 48 -0.50 29.93 0.56
CA LEU A 48 -0.56 31.06 -0.34
C LEU A 48 -0.09 30.70 -1.75
N ASP A 49 0.99 29.92 -1.88
CA ASP A 49 1.46 29.45 -3.17
C ASP A 49 0.36 28.64 -3.89
N VAL A 50 -0.32 27.72 -3.20
CA VAL A 50 -1.44 26.94 -3.79
C VAL A 50 -2.60 27.86 -4.19
N VAL A 51 -2.95 28.81 -3.32
CA VAL A 51 -4.02 29.77 -3.54
C VAL A 51 -3.76 30.63 -4.77
N ASP A 52 -2.51 31.05 -4.98
CA ASP A 52 -2.12 31.83 -6.16
C ASP A 52 -2.27 31.02 -7.45
N HIS A 53 -1.84 29.75 -7.47
CA HIS A 53 -2.04 28.86 -8.61
C HIS A 53 -3.53 28.65 -8.92
N LEU A 54 -4.34 28.37 -7.90
CA LEU A 54 -5.78 28.15 -8.07
C LEU A 54 -6.50 29.42 -8.54
N ARG A 55 -6.13 30.58 -7.99
CA ARG A 55 -6.66 31.89 -8.41
C ARG A 55 -6.37 32.16 -9.87
N MET A 56 -5.14 31.90 -10.33
CA MET A 56 -4.75 32.06 -11.73
C MET A 56 -5.54 31.11 -12.64
N ALA A 57 -5.68 29.84 -12.24
CA ALA A 57 -6.44 28.84 -13.00
C ALA A 57 -7.94 29.19 -13.13
N LEU A 58 -8.54 29.75 -12.07
CA LEU A 58 -9.95 30.13 -12.07
C LEU A 58 -10.23 31.52 -12.68
N GLY A 59 -9.22 32.38 -12.80
CA GLY A 59 -9.35 33.73 -13.33
C GLY A 59 -10.21 34.67 -12.46
N ARG A 60 -10.41 34.35 -11.17
CA ARG A 60 -11.22 35.12 -10.23
C ARG A 60 -10.75 34.93 -8.78
N PRO A 61 -11.18 35.79 -7.82
CA PRO A 61 -11.03 35.52 -6.40
C PRO A 61 -11.49 34.11 -6.01
N ILE A 62 -10.71 33.47 -5.14
CA ILE A 62 -11.03 32.12 -4.65
C ILE A 62 -11.97 32.20 -3.45
N ARG A 63 -12.84 31.20 -3.33
CA ARG A 63 -13.74 31.02 -2.20
C ARG A 63 -13.21 29.90 -1.32
N VAL A 64 -12.90 30.20 -0.07
CA VAL A 64 -12.21 29.30 0.85
C VAL A 64 -13.13 28.95 2.01
N LEU A 65 -13.21 27.66 2.31
CA LEU A 65 -13.77 27.15 3.56
C LEU A 65 -12.64 26.75 4.50
N ASP A 66 -12.58 27.35 5.70
CA ASP A 66 -11.57 27.05 6.72
C ASP A 66 -12.21 26.29 7.89
N LEU A 67 -12.00 24.97 7.95
CA LEU A 67 -12.59 24.09 8.95
C LEU A 67 -11.70 24.00 10.19
N GLY A 68 -12.22 24.44 11.34
CA GLY A 68 -11.44 24.59 12.56
C GLY A 68 -10.52 25.81 12.48
N CYS A 69 -11.07 26.97 12.14
CA CYS A 69 -10.28 28.15 11.83
C CYS A 69 -9.53 28.74 13.05
N ALA A 70 -9.86 28.31 14.28
CA ALA A 70 -9.33 28.85 15.54
C ALA A 70 -9.41 30.39 15.56
N GLN A 71 -8.29 31.09 15.78
CA GLN A 71 -8.24 32.56 15.82
C GLN A 71 -8.18 33.22 14.42
N GLY A 72 -8.41 32.46 13.35
CA GLY A 72 -8.65 32.99 12.00
C GLY A 72 -7.41 33.45 11.26
N TYR A 73 -6.20 33.12 11.73
CA TYR A 73 -4.95 33.63 11.15
C TYR A 73 -4.83 33.34 9.64
N PHE A 74 -5.11 32.10 9.21
CA PHE A 74 -5.08 31.73 7.80
C PHE A 74 -6.20 32.42 7.01
N SER A 75 -7.43 32.35 7.54
CA SER A 75 -8.61 32.99 6.95
C SER A 75 -8.39 34.49 6.67
N LEU A 76 -7.89 35.25 7.64
CA LEU A 76 -7.68 36.68 7.53
C LEU A 76 -6.51 37.03 6.60
N ASN A 77 -5.43 36.26 6.60
CA ASN A 77 -4.32 36.43 5.65
C ASN A 77 -4.73 36.15 4.19
N LEU A 78 -5.68 35.24 3.98
CA LEU A 78 -6.25 34.95 2.67
C LEU A 78 -7.21 36.07 2.24
N ALA A 79 -8.07 36.55 3.14
CA ALA A 79 -8.95 37.69 2.89
C ALA A 79 -8.17 38.97 2.54
N ALA A 80 -7.04 39.21 3.22
CA ALA A 80 -6.13 40.32 2.92
C ALA A 80 -5.55 40.28 1.49
N ARG A 81 -5.56 39.10 0.84
CA ARG A 81 -5.14 38.90 -0.55
C ARG A 81 -6.32 38.79 -1.54
N GLY A 82 -7.52 39.14 -1.08
CA GLY A 82 -8.73 39.20 -1.88
C GLY A 82 -9.48 37.87 -2.00
N ALA A 83 -9.16 36.85 -1.19
CA ALA A 83 -10.00 35.66 -1.12
C ALA A 83 -11.33 35.96 -0.40
N ILE A 84 -12.37 35.22 -0.76
CA ILE A 84 -13.64 35.20 -0.03
C ILE A 84 -13.58 34.01 0.91
N VAL A 85 -13.66 34.25 2.22
CA VAL A 85 -13.37 33.22 3.22
C VAL A 85 -14.56 33.01 4.14
N HIS A 86 -14.88 31.75 4.37
CA HIS A 86 -15.78 31.32 5.43
C HIS A 86 -15.01 30.43 6.40
N GLY A 87 -14.78 30.93 7.63
CA GLY A 87 -14.17 30.17 8.71
C GLY A 87 -15.21 29.60 9.67
N ALA A 88 -15.07 28.33 10.04
CA ALA A 88 -15.92 27.69 11.03
C ALA A 88 -15.08 27.13 12.18
N ASP A 89 -15.52 27.37 13.42
CA ASP A 89 -14.93 26.79 14.62
C ASP A 89 -16.03 26.46 15.64
N PHE A 90 -15.86 25.41 16.43
CA PHE A 90 -16.89 25.01 17.39
C PHE A 90 -16.88 25.87 18.67
N LEU A 91 -15.82 26.62 18.91
CA LEU A 91 -15.69 27.52 20.06
C LEU A 91 -16.17 28.94 19.69
N ASP A 92 -17.23 29.37 20.35
CA ASP A 92 -17.79 30.73 20.22
C ASP A 92 -16.75 31.83 20.48
N ARG A 93 -15.83 31.62 21.43
CA ARG A 93 -14.75 32.57 21.76
C ARG A 93 -13.75 32.76 20.62
N ASN A 94 -13.39 31.69 19.91
CA ASN A 94 -12.54 31.76 18.73
C ASN A 94 -13.23 32.60 17.64
N VAL A 95 -14.49 32.30 17.37
CA VAL A 95 -15.31 33.01 16.37
C VAL A 95 -15.50 34.48 16.72
N ALA A 96 -15.67 34.82 18.00
CA ALA A 96 -15.77 36.20 18.46
C ALA A 96 -14.50 37.00 18.15
N VAL A 97 -13.31 36.42 18.40
CA VAL A 97 -12.02 37.02 18.03
C VAL A 97 -11.93 37.21 16.52
N CYS A 98 -12.23 36.18 15.73
CA CYS A 98 -12.18 36.26 14.26
C CYS A 98 -13.08 37.37 13.69
N ARG A 99 -14.31 37.51 14.20
CA ARG A 99 -15.24 38.55 13.77
C ARG A 99 -14.73 39.96 14.10
N ALA A 100 -14.21 40.14 15.32
CA ALA A 100 -13.65 41.43 15.73
C ALA A 100 -12.42 41.82 14.88
N LEU A 101 -11.55 40.86 14.57
CA LEU A 101 -10.39 41.07 13.69
C LEU A 101 -10.81 41.39 12.25
N ALA A 102 -11.81 40.70 11.72
CA ALA A 102 -12.33 40.98 10.38
C ALA A 102 -12.98 42.38 10.29
N GLU A 103 -13.71 42.78 11.33
CA GLU A 103 -14.34 44.10 11.42
C GLU A 103 -13.29 45.22 11.50
N GLU A 104 -12.26 45.06 12.35
CA GLU A 104 -11.16 46.03 12.47
C GLU A 104 -10.48 46.29 11.11
N GLN A 105 -10.28 45.23 10.32
CA GLN A 105 -9.60 45.30 9.02
C GLN A 105 -10.54 45.64 7.86
N GLY A 106 -11.85 45.73 8.11
CA GLY A 106 -12.86 45.98 7.07
C GLY A 106 -13.04 44.83 6.07
N PHE A 107 -12.68 43.59 6.45
CA PHE A 107 -12.78 42.41 5.59
C PHE A 107 -14.20 41.84 5.54
N VAL A 108 -15.08 42.51 4.79
CA VAL A 108 -16.48 42.07 4.58
C VAL A 108 -16.57 40.68 3.93
N ALA A 109 -15.55 40.28 3.18
CA ALA A 109 -15.47 38.98 2.52
C ALA A 109 -14.97 37.84 3.44
N ALA A 110 -14.62 38.12 4.71
CA ALA A 110 -14.25 37.13 5.71
C ALA A 110 -15.39 36.95 6.72
N THR A 111 -16.14 35.85 6.58
CA THR A 111 -17.26 35.51 7.47
C THR A 111 -16.87 34.37 8.40
N PHE A 112 -17.39 34.38 9.62
CA PHE A 112 -17.10 33.36 10.63
C PHE A 112 -18.35 32.84 11.32
N GLU A 113 -18.43 31.52 11.49
CA GLU A 113 -19.56 30.81 12.08
C GLU A 113 -19.12 29.91 13.25
N CYS A 114 -19.93 29.87 14.31
CA CYS A 114 -19.76 28.93 15.41
C CYS A 114 -20.53 27.65 15.09
N ALA A 115 -19.85 26.63 14.59
CA ALA A 115 -20.45 25.39 14.13
C ALA A 115 -19.49 24.21 14.23
N ARG A 116 -20.04 22.99 14.30
CA ARG A 116 -19.25 21.77 14.15
C ARG A 116 -18.93 21.53 12.68
N ILE A 117 -17.81 20.87 12.41
CA ILE A 117 -17.39 20.56 11.03
C ILE A 117 -18.43 19.66 10.35
N GLU A 118 -18.98 18.71 11.07
CA GLU A 118 -19.98 17.76 10.59
C GLU A 118 -21.24 18.47 10.08
N ASP A 119 -21.70 19.49 10.79
CA ASP A 119 -22.88 20.29 10.43
C ASP A 119 -22.61 21.11 9.15
N ILE A 120 -21.44 21.75 9.07
CA ILE A 120 -21.02 22.52 7.90
C ILE A 120 -20.93 21.61 6.68
N VAL A 121 -20.30 20.44 6.82
CA VAL A 121 -20.14 19.47 5.73
C VAL A 121 -21.48 18.91 5.27
N GLY A 122 -22.41 18.64 6.20
CA GLY A 122 -23.76 18.18 5.89
C GLY A 122 -24.59 19.17 5.06
N GLY A 123 -24.24 20.46 5.09
CA GLY A 123 -24.86 21.53 4.30
C GLY A 123 -24.05 22.01 3.10
N LEU A 124 -23.00 21.28 2.67
CA LEU A 124 -22.18 21.69 1.53
C LEU A 124 -22.93 21.58 0.21
N GLU A 125 -22.74 22.59 -0.62
CA GLU A 125 -23.26 22.66 -1.99
C GLU A 125 -22.12 22.71 -2.99
N VAL A 126 -22.29 22.01 -4.11
CA VAL A 126 -21.32 21.97 -5.20
C VAL A 126 -21.07 23.38 -5.73
N GLY A 127 -19.79 23.74 -5.86
CA GLY A 127 -19.40 25.02 -6.43
C GLY A 127 -19.63 26.22 -5.51
N ARG A 128 -19.92 26.04 -4.21
CA ARG A 128 -19.93 27.12 -3.22
C ARG A 128 -18.52 27.57 -2.83
N TYR A 129 -17.59 26.63 -2.70
CA TYR A 129 -16.19 26.87 -2.38
C TYR A 129 -15.28 26.26 -3.44
N ASP A 130 -14.08 26.81 -3.56
CA ASP A 130 -13.05 26.36 -4.49
C ASP A 130 -11.92 25.61 -3.77
N LEU A 131 -11.69 25.96 -2.50
CA LEU A 131 -10.65 25.41 -1.64
C LEU A 131 -11.21 25.17 -0.24
N VAL A 132 -10.83 24.04 0.37
CA VAL A 132 -11.04 23.75 1.79
C VAL A 132 -9.70 23.68 2.53
N LEU A 133 -9.63 24.26 3.72
CA LEU A 133 -8.53 24.09 4.66
C LEU A 133 -8.98 23.20 5.82
N GLY A 134 -8.14 22.22 6.14
CA GLY A 134 -8.38 21.25 7.20
C GLY A 134 -7.11 21.03 8.01
N LEU A 135 -6.74 22.03 8.81
CA LEU A 135 -5.40 22.10 9.38
C LEU A 135 -5.39 21.61 10.84
N SER A 136 -4.78 20.45 11.10
CA SER A 136 -4.63 19.91 12.45
C SER A 136 -5.95 19.78 13.22
N VAL A 137 -7.05 19.39 12.54
CA VAL A 137 -8.39 19.32 13.16
C VAL A 137 -9.02 17.92 13.12
N PHE A 138 -8.85 17.18 12.03
CA PHE A 138 -9.55 15.90 11.82
C PHE A 138 -9.14 14.78 12.79
N HIS A 139 -7.99 14.89 13.45
CA HIS A 139 -7.53 13.88 14.41
C HIS A 139 -8.43 13.81 15.66
N HIS A 140 -9.08 14.92 16.04
CA HIS A 140 -10.09 14.95 17.09
C HIS A 140 -11.33 14.15 16.67
N LEU A 141 -11.80 14.38 15.44
CA LEU A 141 -12.98 13.69 14.89
C LEU A 141 -12.71 12.18 14.71
N ILE A 142 -11.50 11.80 14.28
CA ILE A 142 -11.10 10.40 14.17
C ILE A 142 -11.07 9.74 15.56
N HIS A 143 -10.61 10.44 16.59
CA HIS A 143 -10.61 9.92 17.95
C HIS A 143 -12.03 9.71 18.49
N GLU A 144 -12.95 10.63 18.17
CA GLU A 144 -14.35 10.60 18.62
C GLU A 144 -15.20 9.57 17.85
N HIS A 145 -15.04 9.49 16.53
CA HIS A 145 -15.95 8.76 15.64
C HIS A 145 -15.30 7.60 14.88
N GLY A 146 -13.98 7.45 14.95
CA GLY A 146 -13.21 6.48 14.17
C GLY A 146 -12.86 6.97 12.76
N LEU A 147 -12.00 6.22 12.06
CA LEU A 147 -11.48 6.62 10.74
C LEU A 147 -12.55 6.59 9.64
N GLU A 148 -13.32 5.51 9.55
CA GLU A 148 -14.22 5.26 8.41
C GLU A 148 -15.31 6.34 8.24
N PRO A 149 -15.99 6.80 9.32
CA PRO A 149 -16.95 7.89 9.22
C PRO A 149 -16.31 9.20 8.72
N ILE A 150 -15.08 9.49 9.15
CA ILE A 150 -14.39 10.72 8.76
C ILE A 150 -13.85 10.63 7.33
N VAL A 151 -13.45 9.45 6.85
CA VAL A 151 -13.21 9.21 5.42
C VAL A 151 -14.49 9.48 4.61
N GLY A 152 -15.66 9.10 5.13
CA GLY A 152 -16.96 9.43 4.52
C GLY A 152 -17.22 10.93 4.47
N LEU A 153 -16.93 11.64 5.57
CA LEU A 153 -17.02 13.10 5.67
C LEU A 153 -16.09 13.79 4.64
N ILE A 154 -14.83 13.38 4.53
CA ILE A 154 -13.89 13.88 3.51
C ILE A 154 -14.42 13.62 2.10
N GLY A 155 -15.07 12.48 1.85
CA GLY A 155 -15.71 12.19 0.58
C GLY A 155 -16.85 13.16 0.22
N GLN A 156 -17.62 13.62 1.21
CA GLN A 156 -18.66 14.64 0.99
C GLN A 156 -18.04 16.01 0.65
N ILE A 157 -16.92 16.35 1.31
CA ILE A 157 -16.16 17.56 1.00
C ILE A 157 -15.62 17.49 -0.43
N ASP A 158 -14.92 16.42 -0.81
CA ASP A 158 -14.36 16.21 -2.14
C ASP A 158 -15.42 16.30 -3.25
N ALA A 159 -16.62 15.75 -3.01
CA ALA A 159 -17.73 15.84 -3.95
C ALA A 159 -18.20 17.28 -4.24
N CYS A 160 -17.97 18.22 -3.31
CA CYS A 160 -18.40 19.61 -3.44
C CYS A 160 -17.25 20.59 -3.72
N ILE A 161 -16.04 20.28 -3.25
CA ILE A 161 -14.86 21.15 -3.23
C ILE A 161 -13.67 20.35 -3.77
N ALA A 162 -13.26 20.66 -5.00
CA ALA A 162 -12.29 19.85 -5.73
C ALA A 162 -10.84 19.98 -5.22
N VAL A 163 -10.52 20.95 -4.37
CA VAL A 163 -9.17 21.20 -3.85
C VAL A 163 -9.22 21.34 -2.33
N GLY A 164 -8.34 20.63 -1.63
CA GLY A 164 -8.18 20.74 -0.20
C GLY A 164 -6.71 20.78 0.22
N ILE A 165 -6.43 21.53 1.28
CA ILE A 165 -5.14 21.51 1.97
C ILE A 165 -5.37 21.00 3.38
N TYR A 166 -4.71 19.89 3.70
CA TYR A 166 -4.92 19.18 4.95
C TYR A 166 -3.61 19.00 5.69
N GLU A 167 -3.60 19.38 6.95
CA GLU A 167 -2.51 19.04 7.83
C GLU A 167 -2.97 17.96 8.79
N LEU A 168 -2.32 16.80 8.72
CA LEU A 168 -2.80 15.61 9.41
C LEU A 168 -1.87 15.25 10.55
N ALA A 169 -2.47 15.05 11.73
CA ALA A 169 -1.75 14.46 12.84
C ALA A 169 -1.43 12.99 12.55
N VAL A 170 -0.36 12.49 13.17
CA VAL A 170 0.14 11.13 12.90
C VAL A 170 0.03 10.25 14.13
N ARG A 171 -0.08 8.93 13.90
CA ARG A 171 -0.26 7.93 14.96
C ARG A 171 0.89 7.90 15.95
N GLU A 172 2.08 8.25 15.49
CA GLU A 172 3.33 8.23 16.25
C GLU A 172 3.41 9.37 17.27
N GLU A 173 2.54 10.38 17.19
CA GLU A 173 2.50 11.46 18.18
C GLU A 173 2.20 10.91 19.59
N PRO A 174 2.97 11.30 20.62
CA PRO A 174 2.85 10.75 21.98
C PRO A 174 1.69 11.38 22.77
N LEU A 175 0.49 11.39 22.18
CA LEU A 175 -0.72 11.99 22.71
C LEU A 175 -1.82 10.94 22.85
N TYR A 176 -2.78 11.19 23.74
CA TYR A 176 -3.82 10.21 24.09
C TYR A 176 -4.66 9.74 22.87
N TRP A 177 -4.82 10.60 21.86
CA TRP A 177 -5.55 10.30 20.63
C TRP A 177 -4.69 9.66 19.52
N GLY A 178 -3.36 9.58 19.70
CA GLY A 178 -2.43 9.08 18.67
C GLY A 178 -2.74 7.65 18.25
N ALA A 179 -3.06 6.77 19.21
CA ALA A 179 -3.38 5.36 18.95
C ALA A 179 -4.65 5.16 18.09
N SER A 180 -5.55 6.15 18.05
CA SER A 180 -6.77 6.14 17.22
C SER A 180 -6.52 6.50 15.76
N GLN A 181 -5.35 7.09 15.44
CA GLN A 181 -5.03 7.52 14.08
C GLN A 181 -4.62 6.34 13.18
N PRO A 182 -4.84 6.42 11.86
CA PRO A 182 -4.41 5.41 10.91
C PRO A 182 -2.89 5.25 10.90
N GLY A 183 -2.41 4.06 10.50
CA GLY A 183 -0.98 3.83 10.29
C GLY A 183 -0.38 4.68 9.15
N ASP A 184 -1.21 5.16 8.23
CA ASP A 184 -0.82 6.14 7.22
C ASP A 184 -1.86 7.26 7.16
N PRO A 185 -1.50 8.53 7.47
CA PRO A 185 -2.44 9.65 7.45
C PRO A 185 -3.09 9.87 6.07
N ALA A 186 -2.44 9.48 4.98
CA ALA A 186 -3.00 9.62 3.63
C ALA A 186 -4.29 8.80 3.43
N GLN A 187 -4.56 7.78 4.27
CA GLN A 187 -5.80 7.00 4.22
C GLN A 187 -7.05 7.88 4.42
N LEU A 188 -6.94 8.95 5.21
CA LEU A 188 -8.03 9.91 5.40
C LEU A 188 -8.45 10.58 4.09
N LEU A 189 -7.49 10.85 3.20
CA LEU A 189 -7.68 11.61 1.97
C LEU A 189 -7.85 10.70 0.75
N GLN A 190 -8.03 9.40 0.93
CA GLN A 190 -8.04 8.41 -0.15
C GLN A 190 -9.14 8.61 -1.20
N ARG A 191 -10.15 9.44 -0.90
CA ARG A 191 -11.23 9.80 -1.84
C ARG A 191 -10.73 10.71 -2.95
N TYR A 192 -9.75 11.57 -2.68
CA TYR A 192 -9.17 12.45 -3.67
C TYR A 192 -8.35 11.67 -4.72
N ALA A 193 -8.49 12.09 -5.98
CA ALA A 193 -7.75 11.49 -7.09
C ALA A 193 -6.25 11.79 -7.05
N PHE A 194 -5.86 12.99 -6.61
CA PHE A 194 -4.50 13.48 -6.53
C PHE A 194 -4.13 13.83 -5.08
N LEU A 195 -2.99 13.33 -4.62
CA LEU A 195 -2.44 13.61 -3.29
C LEU A 195 -0.95 13.87 -3.41
N ARG A 196 -0.46 14.94 -2.77
CA ARG A 196 0.97 15.25 -2.69
C ARG A 196 1.30 15.87 -1.34
N VAL A 197 2.43 15.48 -0.75
CA VAL A 197 2.94 16.13 0.46
C VAL A 197 3.69 17.40 0.05
N LEU A 198 3.21 18.56 0.51
CA LEU A 198 3.85 19.84 0.23
C LEU A 198 4.97 20.16 1.23
N ALA A 199 4.76 19.80 2.50
CA ALA A 199 5.71 20.08 3.59
C ALA A 199 5.48 19.16 4.79
N HIS A 200 6.46 19.11 5.70
CA HIS A 200 6.28 18.57 7.05
C HIS A 200 6.41 19.73 8.05
N GLN A 201 5.40 19.87 8.90
CA GLN A 201 5.24 21.01 9.79
C GLN A 201 5.54 20.60 11.22
N GLY A 202 6.48 21.28 11.85
CA GLY A 202 6.77 21.08 13.27
C GLY A 202 5.54 21.35 14.14
N THR A 203 5.46 20.67 15.27
CA THR A 203 4.44 20.92 16.29
C THR A 203 5.09 21.38 17.58
N HIS A 204 4.35 22.10 18.42
CA HIS A 204 4.79 22.43 19.78
C HIS A 204 4.54 21.26 20.75
N LEU A 205 3.82 20.23 20.32
CA LEU A 205 3.38 19.11 21.15
C LEU A 205 4.43 18.00 21.23
N SER A 206 5.19 17.79 20.16
CA SER A 206 6.23 16.76 20.10
C SER A 206 7.27 17.08 19.03
N GLY A 207 8.39 16.34 19.03
CA GLY A 207 9.39 16.41 17.97
C GLY A 207 8.96 15.77 16.63
N ILE A 208 7.71 15.33 16.52
CA ILE A 208 7.17 14.68 15.32
C ILE A 208 6.43 15.73 14.49
N ALA A 209 6.82 15.84 13.23
CA ALA A 209 6.24 16.78 12.28
C ALA A 209 5.00 16.18 11.59
N ARG A 210 4.01 17.03 11.32
CA ARG A 210 2.78 16.67 10.63
C ARG A 210 2.89 16.90 9.12
N PRO A 211 2.52 15.95 8.26
CA PRO A 211 2.48 16.19 6.83
C PRO A 211 1.34 17.17 6.45
N LEU A 212 1.68 18.14 5.60
CA LEU A 212 0.76 19.05 4.94
C LEU A 212 0.52 18.54 3.52
N TYR A 213 -0.69 18.07 3.25
CA TYR A 213 -1.11 17.53 1.97
C TYR A 213 -1.82 18.56 1.11
N PHE A 214 -1.50 18.57 -0.18
CA PHE A 214 -2.39 19.01 -1.23
C PHE A 214 -3.21 17.82 -1.70
N ALA A 215 -4.53 17.98 -1.73
CA ALA A 215 -5.46 16.98 -2.20
C ALA A 215 -6.39 17.58 -3.26
N SER A 216 -6.62 16.86 -4.36
CA SER A 216 -7.54 17.33 -5.38
C SER A 216 -8.12 16.22 -6.23
N SER A 217 -9.36 16.42 -6.68
CA SER A 217 -10.02 15.57 -7.67
C SER A 217 -10.09 16.19 -9.06
N ARG A 218 -9.44 17.34 -9.25
CA ARG A 218 -9.49 18.09 -10.52
C ARG A 218 -8.14 18.63 -10.97
N TYR A 219 -7.25 18.99 -10.05
CA TYR A 219 -5.97 19.62 -10.36
C TYR A 219 -4.80 18.79 -9.84
N TRP A 220 -3.68 18.80 -10.55
CA TRP A 220 -2.40 18.43 -9.96
C TRP A 220 -1.58 19.67 -9.61
N LEU A 221 -0.61 19.48 -8.72
CA LEU A 221 0.42 20.47 -8.41
C LEU A 221 1.78 19.78 -8.35
N LEU A 222 2.63 20.03 -9.35
CA LEU A 222 3.97 19.46 -9.44
C LEU A 222 5.02 20.57 -9.63
N GLY A 223 5.76 20.90 -8.57
CA GLY A 223 6.59 22.10 -8.57
C GLY A 223 5.72 23.34 -8.81
N ASN A 224 5.97 24.05 -9.91
CA ASN A 224 5.17 25.19 -10.37
C ASN A 224 4.13 24.81 -11.46
N ASP A 225 4.10 23.55 -11.90
CA ASP A 225 3.11 23.08 -12.87
C ASP A 225 1.79 22.77 -12.15
N PHE A 226 0.79 23.62 -12.39
CA PHE A 226 -0.56 23.47 -11.85
C PHE A 226 -1.56 23.43 -13.00
N ARG A 227 -2.24 22.31 -13.19
CA ARG A 227 -3.20 22.12 -14.30
C ARG A 227 -4.38 21.29 -13.88
N GLU A 228 -5.50 21.53 -14.56
CA GLU A 228 -6.65 20.64 -14.54
C GLU A 228 -6.32 19.36 -15.31
N PHE A 229 -6.61 18.20 -14.72
CA PHE A 229 -6.58 16.93 -15.41
C PHE A 229 -7.98 16.51 -15.83
N LEU A 230 -8.10 15.98 -17.03
CA LEU A 230 -9.36 15.55 -17.64
C LEU A 230 -9.77 14.16 -17.17
N SER A 231 -8.78 13.30 -16.91
CA SER A 231 -9.00 11.94 -16.43
C SER A 231 -7.78 11.40 -15.71
N TRP A 232 -7.97 10.33 -14.94
CA TRP A 232 -6.88 9.62 -14.28
C TRP A 232 -7.21 8.14 -14.13
N ARG A 233 -6.16 7.32 -13.92
CA ARG A 233 -6.27 5.86 -13.76
C ARG A 233 -5.27 5.37 -12.72
N THR A 234 -5.60 4.29 -12.01
CA THR A 234 -4.69 3.57 -11.09
C THR A 234 -3.91 2.45 -11.77
N GLU A 235 -4.35 2.04 -12.97
CA GLU A 235 -3.70 1.01 -13.78
C GLU A 235 -3.25 1.61 -15.11
N SER A 236 -2.11 1.12 -15.63
CA SER A 236 -1.54 1.55 -16.92
C SER A 236 -2.39 1.10 -18.11
N HIS A 237 -3.01 -0.08 -18.01
CA HIS A 237 -3.83 -0.70 -19.05
C HIS A 237 -4.73 -1.80 -18.45
N ALA A 238 -5.77 -2.21 -19.19
CA ALA A 238 -6.75 -3.22 -18.73
C ALA A 238 -6.14 -4.59 -18.35
N HIS A 239 -4.96 -4.91 -18.90
CA HIS A 239 -4.23 -6.14 -18.57
C HIS A 239 -3.21 -6.01 -17.43
N ALA A 240 -3.19 -4.88 -16.70
CA ALA A 240 -2.22 -4.66 -15.64
C ALA A 240 -2.45 -5.61 -14.46
N MET A 241 -3.69 -6.06 -14.23
CA MET A 241 -4.07 -7.09 -13.24
C MET A 241 -3.48 -6.79 -11.84
N ASN A 242 -3.50 -5.51 -11.42
CA ASN A 242 -2.87 -5.03 -10.20
C ASN A 242 -1.38 -5.43 -10.03
N SER A 243 -0.62 -5.57 -11.13
CA SER A 243 0.80 -5.96 -11.13
C SER A 243 1.69 -5.01 -10.33
N HIS A 244 1.26 -3.76 -10.17
CA HIS A 244 1.95 -2.73 -9.40
C HIS A 244 1.39 -2.54 -7.97
N ALA A 245 0.47 -3.40 -7.52
CA ALA A 245 -0.12 -3.36 -6.17
C ALA A 245 -0.70 -1.99 -5.78
N GLY A 246 -1.35 -1.30 -6.72
CA GLY A 246 -1.94 0.03 -6.51
C GLY A 246 -0.93 1.16 -6.29
N THR A 247 0.38 0.93 -6.50
CA THR A 247 1.42 1.93 -6.23
C THR A 247 1.61 2.95 -7.37
N ARG A 248 0.75 2.97 -8.38
CA ARG A 248 0.89 3.87 -9.54
C ARG A 248 -0.40 4.61 -9.82
N ARG A 249 -0.28 5.85 -10.29
CA ARG A 249 -1.39 6.63 -10.84
C ARG A 249 -0.91 7.35 -12.10
N TYR A 250 -1.85 7.53 -13.03
CA TYR A 250 -1.63 8.20 -14.30
C TYR A 250 -2.70 9.27 -14.45
N TYR A 251 -2.30 10.52 -14.67
CA TYR A 251 -3.21 11.64 -14.87
C TYR A 251 -3.01 12.20 -16.28
N PHE A 252 -4.10 12.56 -16.94
CA PHE A 252 -4.11 13.00 -18.34
C PHE A 252 -4.71 14.39 -18.44
N ALA A 253 -4.02 15.30 -19.11
CA ALA A 253 -4.50 16.62 -19.48
C ALA A 253 -4.14 16.92 -20.93
N ASP A 254 -4.49 18.10 -21.44
CA ASP A 254 -4.26 18.47 -22.84
C ASP A 254 -2.77 18.38 -23.23
N GLY A 255 -2.45 17.35 -24.03
CA GLY A 255 -1.13 17.10 -24.57
C GLY A 255 -0.08 16.62 -23.56
N VAL A 256 -0.46 16.31 -22.31
CA VAL A 256 0.48 15.93 -21.25
C VAL A 256 -0.03 14.81 -20.36
N ILE A 257 0.90 13.98 -19.87
CA ILE A 257 0.63 12.90 -18.94
C ILE A 257 1.55 13.02 -17.72
N LEU A 258 0.96 12.84 -16.54
CA LEU A 258 1.66 12.77 -15.26
C LEU A 258 1.60 11.34 -14.72
N LYS A 259 2.76 10.72 -14.53
CA LYS A 259 2.94 9.40 -13.93
C LYS A 259 3.42 9.56 -12.49
N GLN A 260 2.68 8.99 -11.53
CA GLN A 260 3.07 8.88 -10.14
C GLN A 260 3.45 7.43 -9.82
N MET A 261 4.54 7.23 -9.07
CA MET A 261 4.88 5.95 -8.47
C MET A 261 5.15 6.13 -6.97
N SER A 262 4.46 5.35 -6.15
CA SER A 262 4.58 5.43 -4.70
C SER A 262 5.78 4.67 -4.16
N LEU A 263 6.43 5.26 -3.17
CA LEU A 263 7.58 4.75 -2.43
C LEU A 263 7.20 4.25 -1.03
N VAL A 264 5.92 4.36 -0.64
CA VAL A 264 5.41 3.96 0.69
C VAL A 264 5.44 2.44 0.84
N GLU A 265 5.01 1.71 -0.19
CA GLU A 265 4.99 0.25 -0.18
C GLU A 265 6.42 -0.31 -0.28
N THR A 266 6.90 -0.86 0.83
CA THR A 266 8.31 -1.28 0.98
C THR A 266 8.68 -2.38 -0.03
N SER A 267 7.74 -3.27 -0.37
CA SER A 267 7.98 -4.34 -1.34
C SER A 267 8.18 -3.83 -2.78
N ARG A 268 7.64 -2.65 -3.12
CA ARG A 268 7.68 -2.05 -4.47
C ARG A 268 8.63 -0.86 -4.59
N LYS A 269 8.99 -0.20 -3.48
CA LYS A 269 9.83 1.00 -3.44
C LYS A 269 11.06 0.92 -4.36
N LYS A 270 11.86 -0.14 -4.23
CA LYS A 270 13.10 -0.30 -5.02
C LYS A 270 12.84 -0.43 -6.53
N ILE A 271 11.76 -1.11 -6.90
CA ILE A 271 11.40 -1.34 -8.30
C ILE A 271 10.87 -0.05 -8.90
N ASN A 272 9.98 0.65 -8.20
CA ASN A 272 9.42 1.92 -8.64
C ASN A 272 10.52 2.99 -8.78
N LEU A 273 11.48 3.06 -7.86
CA LEU A 273 12.60 4.00 -7.96
C LEU A 273 13.52 3.68 -9.15
N ALA A 274 13.87 2.41 -9.36
CA ALA A 274 14.71 2.02 -10.49
C ALA A 274 14.03 2.31 -11.84
N GLU A 275 12.73 2.03 -11.97
CA GLU A 275 11.97 2.36 -13.19
C GLU A 275 11.87 3.87 -13.40
N TYR A 276 11.67 4.65 -12.32
CA TYR A 276 11.67 6.11 -12.37
C TYR A 276 13.02 6.67 -12.85
N GLU A 277 14.13 6.22 -12.26
CA GLU A 277 15.47 6.66 -12.62
C GLU A 277 15.78 6.33 -14.09
N ASN A 278 15.41 5.13 -14.55
CA ASN A 278 15.60 4.72 -15.94
C ASN A 278 14.77 5.58 -16.90
N GLU A 279 13.47 5.77 -16.63
CA GLU A 279 12.59 6.55 -17.50
C GLU A 279 13.03 8.02 -17.56
N VAL A 280 13.36 8.63 -16.42
CA VAL A 280 13.87 10.02 -16.38
C VAL A 280 15.19 10.15 -17.11
N SER A 281 16.13 9.23 -16.92
CA SER A 281 17.43 9.24 -17.60
C SER A 281 17.25 9.15 -19.12
N PHE A 282 16.43 8.20 -19.58
CA PHE A 282 16.18 7.96 -21.01
C PHE A 282 15.46 9.14 -21.68
N LEU A 283 14.48 9.75 -21.02
CA LEU A 283 13.74 10.88 -21.58
C LEU A 283 14.54 12.19 -21.56
N ARG A 284 15.48 12.34 -20.61
CA ARG A 284 16.31 13.54 -20.49
C ARG A 284 17.40 13.60 -21.56
N ASP A 285 17.99 12.47 -21.90
CA ASP A 285 19.07 12.36 -22.89
C ASP A 285 18.77 11.21 -23.87
N PRO A 286 17.78 11.37 -24.75
CA PRO A 286 17.41 10.31 -25.67
C PRO A 286 18.51 10.07 -26.70
N PRO A 287 18.78 8.80 -27.04
CA PRO A 287 19.80 8.48 -28.03
C PRO A 287 19.46 9.05 -29.42
N PRO A 288 20.48 9.43 -30.23
CA PRO A 288 20.25 9.95 -31.57
C PRO A 288 19.42 9.01 -32.45
N GLY A 289 18.38 9.54 -33.10
CA GLY A 289 17.52 8.78 -34.00
C GLY A 289 16.35 8.04 -33.32
N VAL A 290 16.21 8.15 -32.00
CA VAL A 290 15.04 7.65 -31.27
C VAL A 290 14.14 8.81 -30.89
N ALA A 291 12.93 8.84 -31.46
CA ALA A 291 11.91 9.82 -31.08
C ALA A 291 11.27 9.43 -29.74
N VAL A 292 11.28 10.36 -28.78
CA VAL A 292 10.70 10.19 -27.45
C VAL A 292 9.88 11.44 -27.09
N PRO A 293 8.87 11.33 -26.21
CA PRO A 293 8.14 12.49 -25.71
C PRO A 293 9.05 13.39 -24.87
N ALA A 294 8.82 14.71 -24.92
CA ALA A 294 9.58 15.64 -24.10
C ALA A 294 9.32 15.43 -22.60
N LEU A 295 10.39 15.29 -21.82
CA LEU A 295 10.32 15.37 -20.35
C LEU A 295 10.14 16.83 -19.94
N MET A 296 8.99 17.14 -19.33
CA MET A 296 8.68 18.51 -18.91
C MET A 296 9.11 18.76 -17.47
N HIS A 297 8.88 17.79 -16.59
CA HIS A 297 9.27 17.87 -15.19
C HIS A 297 9.42 16.47 -14.57
N ASN A 298 10.28 16.35 -13.58
CA ASN A 298 10.37 15.16 -12.74
C ASN A 298 10.65 15.58 -11.30
N LEU A 299 10.09 14.86 -10.33
CA LEU A 299 10.19 15.21 -8.93
C LEU A 299 10.23 13.95 -8.05
N GLU A 300 11.00 14.01 -6.98
CA GLU A 300 11.00 13.02 -5.90
C GLU A 300 10.62 13.70 -4.59
N ASP A 301 9.56 13.21 -3.97
CA ASP A 301 9.00 13.69 -2.72
C ASP A 301 9.27 12.65 -1.62
N SER A 302 8.88 12.91 -0.38
CA SER A 302 9.09 11.95 0.72
C SER A 302 8.35 10.62 0.54
N ARG A 303 7.31 10.59 -0.30
CA ARG A 303 6.39 9.45 -0.47
C ARG A 303 6.31 8.92 -1.89
N ASP A 304 6.58 9.74 -2.88
CA ASP A 304 6.23 9.46 -4.28
C ASP A 304 7.28 10.05 -5.23
N VAL A 305 7.41 9.45 -6.40
CA VAL A 305 8.16 10.01 -7.54
C VAL A 305 7.21 10.29 -8.70
N TRP A 306 7.51 11.35 -9.43
CA TRP A 306 6.61 11.93 -10.43
C TRP A 306 7.35 12.20 -11.74
N ILE A 307 6.71 11.87 -12.86
CA ILE A 307 7.20 12.15 -14.21
C ILE A 307 6.09 12.87 -14.98
N LEU A 308 6.31 14.12 -15.33
CA LEU A 308 5.48 14.91 -16.23
C LEU A 308 6.14 14.96 -17.60
N ARG A 309 5.45 14.49 -18.62
CA ARG A 309 5.94 14.48 -20.00
C ARG A 309 4.82 14.74 -21.00
N GLU A 310 5.22 15.01 -22.23
CA GLU A 310 4.32 15.06 -23.37
C GLU A 310 3.51 13.75 -23.50
N GLN A 311 2.21 13.90 -23.78
CA GLN A 311 1.35 12.80 -24.13
C GLN A 311 1.41 12.57 -25.63
N LEU A 312 1.93 11.40 -26.03
CA LEU A 312 1.93 10.99 -27.42
C LEU A 312 0.49 10.77 -27.93
N PRO A 313 0.17 11.14 -29.17
CA PRO A 313 -1.14 10.91 -29.76
C PRO A 313 -1.33 9.43 -30.12
N GLY A 314 -2.58 8.96 -30.07
CA GLY A 314 -2.96 7.63 -30.50
C GLY A 314 -3.69 6.82 -29.43
N ARG A 315 -3.95 5.56 -29.74
CA ARG A 315 -4.63 4.59 -28.87
C ARG A 315 -3.69 3.44 -28.53
N LEU A 316 -3.85 2.85 -27.35
CA LEU A 316 -3.08 1.67 -26.98
C LEU A 316 -3.45 0.53 -27.92
N LEU A 317 -2.44 -0.15 -28.49
CA LEU A 317 -2.67 -1.29 -29.39
C LEU A 317 -3.47 -2.40 -28.68
N SER A 318 -3.25 -2.61 -27.38
CA SER A 318 -4.04 -3.55 -26.60
C SER A 318 -5.53 -3.20 -26.52
N GLU A 319 -5.86 -1.92 -26.39
CA GLU A 319 -7.26 -1.47 -26.39
C GLU A 319 -7.88 -1.65 -27.78
N MET A 320 -7.14 -1.31 -28.85
CA MET A 320 -7.59 -1.53 -30.23
C MET A 320 -7.88 -3.01 -30.52
N ILE A 321 -7.01 -3.92 -30.08
CA ILE A 321 -7.20 -5.36 -30.23
C ILE A 321 -8.42 -5.84 -29.43
N GLN A 322 -8.57 -5.37 -28.19
CA GLN A 322 -9.71 -5.72 -27.34
C GLN A 322 -11.04 -5.26 -27.95
N ASP A 323 -11.08 -4.05 -28.49
CA ASP A 323 -12.26 -3.46 -29.14
C ASP A 323 -12.51 -4.03 -30.54
N LYS A 324 -11.60 -4.88 -31.05
CA LYS A 324 -11.59 -5.36 -32.44
C LYS A 324 -11.62 -4.21 -33.45
N ALA A 325 -10.97 -3.10 -33.12
CA ALA A 325 -10.81 -1.98 -34.03
C ALA A 325 -9.93 -2.40 -35.21
N PRO A 326 -10.19 -1.92 -36.44
CA PRO A 326 -9.35 -2.21 -37.58
C PRO A 326 -7.98 -1.54 -37.42
N TYR A 327 -6.91 -2.27 -37.75
CA TYR A 327 -5.54 -1.76 -37.80
C TYR A 327 -4.72 -2.53 -38.85
N SER A 328 -3.67 -1.90 -39.38
CA SER A 328 -2.71 -2.56 -40.25
C SER A 328 -1.62 -3.22 -39.42
N TYR A 329 -1.65 -4.55 -39.32
CA TYR A 329 -0.59 -5.29 -38.61
C TYR A 329 0.78 -5.07 -39.26
N GLU A 330 0.82 -4.82 -40.58
CA GLU A 330 2.04 -4.61 -41.36
C GLU A 330 2.73 -3.29 -40.99
N GLU A 331 1.98 -2.19 -40.99
CA GLU A 331 2.50 -0.86 -40.65
C GLU A 331 2.99 -0.81 -39.20
N ILE A 332 2.23 -1.42 -38.29
CA ILE A 332 2.57 -1.51 -36.87
C ILE A 332 3.86 -2.33 -36.69
N ALA A 333 3.95 -3.52 -37.29
CA ALA A 333 5.11 -4.38 -37.16
C ALA A 333 6.38 -3.75 -37.76
N ASP A 334 6.28 -3.06 -38.90
CA ASP A 334 7.42 -2.34 -39.48
C ASP A 334 7.87 -1.17 -38.61
N SER A 335 6.93 -0.45 -37.99
CA SER A 335 7.22 0.66 -37.08
C SER A 335 7.92 0.18 -35.81
N ILE A 336 7.47 -0.95 -35.25
CA ILE A 336 8.07 -1.59 -34.06
C ILE A 336 9.51 -2.03 -34.38
N ILE A 337 9.71 -2.76 -35.49
CA ILE A 337 11.04 -3.28 -35.85
C ILE A 337 12.01 -2.13 -36.12
N ALA A 338 11.57 -1.06 -36.78
CA ALA A 338 12.42 0.11 -37.02
C ALA A 338 12.92 0.74 -35.71
N GLN A 339 12.05 0.91 -34.71
CA GLN A 339 12.43 1.44 -33.40
C GLN A 339 13.36 0.49 -32.63
N LEU A 340 13.13 -0.82 -32.70
CA LEU A 340 14.02 -1.81 -32.06
C LEU A 340 15.43 -1.80 -32.66
N VAL A 341 15.53 -1.64 -33.98
CA VAL A 341 16.83 -1.47 -34.67
C VAL A 341 17.53 -0.19 -34.22
N ALA A 342 16.78 0.90 -34.03
CA ALA A 342 17.34 2.18 -33.56
C ALA A 342 17.88 2.07 -32.12
N LEU A 343 17.15 1.40 -31.22
CA LEU A 343 17.61 1.11 -29.87
C LEU A 343 18.84 0.19 -29.86
N GLU A 344 18.80 -0.90 -30.63
CA GLU A 344 19.91 -1.85 -30.74
C GLU A 344 21.20 -1.19 -31.25
N ALA A 345 21.09 -0.23 -32.18
CA ALA A 345 22.23 0.49 -32.73
C ALA A 345 23.02 1.30 -31.69
N VAL A 346 22.37 1.67 -30.57
CA VAL A 346 22.99 2.37 -29.44
C VAL A 346 23.18 1.46 -28.22
N GLY A 347 22.99 0.16 -28.36
CA GLY A 347 23.17 -0.82 -27.29
C GLY A 347 22.08 -0.82 -26.22
N LEU A 348 20.89 -0.30 -26.56
CA LEU A 348 19.72 -0.29 -25.69
C LEU A 348 18.66 -1.26 -26.18
N TYR A 349 17.86 -1.77 -25.26
CA TYR A 349 16.83 -2.76 -25.52
C TYR A 349 15.59 -2.48 -24.69
N HIS A 350 14.41 -2.68 -25.27
CA HIS A 350 13.15 -2.62 -24.55
C HIS A 350 12.83 -3.99 -23.94
N ASN A 351 12.87 -4.09 -22.62
CA ASN A 351 12.78 -5.37 -21.91
C ASN A 351 11.35 -5.88 -21.67
N ASP A 352 10.32 -5.08 -21.96
CA ASP A 352 8.91 -5.51 -21.85
C ASP A 352 8.13 -5.24 -23.14
N LEU A 353 8.55 -5.85 -24.26
CA LEU A 353 7.88 -5.63 -25.55
C LEU A 353 6.51 -6.33 -25.58
N ARG A 354 5.42 -5.55 -25.52
CA ARG A 354 4.03 -6.05 -25.45
C ARG A 354 3.07 -5.12 -26.17
N CYS A 355 1.90 -5.63 -26.59
CA CYS A 355 0.85 -4.82 -27.21
C CYS A 355 0.29 -3.69 -26.32
N TRP A 356 0.44 -3.77 -25.00
CA TRP A 356 0.03 -2.69 -24.09
C TRP A 356 1.12 -1.62 -23.85
N ASN A 357 2.35 -1.84 -24.35
CA ASN A 357 3.44 -0.86 -24.33
C ASN A 357 3.63 -0.21 -25.72
N LEU A 358 2.57 -0.21 -26.53
CA LEU A 358 2.54 0.30 -27.89
C LEU A 358 1.35 1.23 -28.08
N LEU A 359 1.63 2.44 -28.58
CA LEU A 359 0.62 3.42 -28.94
C LEU A 359 0.56 3.57 -30.46
N VAL A 360 -0.63 3.42 -31.05
CA VAL A 360 -0.86 3.54 -32.50
C VAL A 360 -1.54 4.87 -32.78
N ASN A 361 -0.91 5.70 -33.60
CA ASN A 361 -1.48 6.99 -33.99
C ASN A 361 -2.43 6.84 -35.20
N ASP A 362 -3.07 7.95 -35.59
CA ASP A 362 -4.05 7.98 -36.68
C ASP A 362 -3.45 7.62 -38.05
N ASN A 363 -2.12 7.71 -38.20
CA ASN A 363 -1.38 7.31 -39.40
C ASN A 363 -1.06 5.81 -39.44
N GLY A 364 -1.51 5.01 -38.45
CA GLY A 364 -1.25 3.57 -38.37
C GLY A 364 0.16 3.21 -37.84
N THR A 365 0.98 4.19 -37.51
CA THR A 365 2.33 3.96 -36.98
C THR A 365 2.30 3.73 -35.47
N ALA A 366 3.05 2.72 -35.02
CA ALA A 366 3.16 2.37 -33.61
C ALA A 366 4.40 3.00 -32.97
N THR A 367 4.29 3.51 -31.75
CA THR A 367 5.39 4.08 -30.96
C THR A 367 5.48 3.38 -29.60
N PHE A 368 6.70 3.13 -29.11
CA PHE A 368 6.91 2.59 -27.77
C PHE A 368 6.52 3.58 -26.68
N ILE A 369 5.98 3.04 -25.59
CA ILE A 369 5.80 3.73 -24.31
C ILE A 369 6.42 2.89 -23.19
N ASP A 370 6.39 3.41 -21.97
CA ASP A 370 6.97 2.78 -20.77
C ASP A 370 8.50 2.63 -20.82
N TYR A 371 9.18 3.77 -21.04
CA TYR A 371 10.64 3.84 -21.17
C TYR A 371 11.41 3.39 -19.92
N GLY A 372 10.77 3.21 -18.77
CA GLY A 372 11.38 2.58 -17.59
C GLY A 372 11.81 1.13 -17.84
N ALA A 373 11.26 0.48 -18.87
CA ALA A 373 11.64 -0.86 -19.32
C ALA A 373 12.79 -0.86 -20.33
N VAL A 374 13.37 0.30 -20.69
CA VAL A 374 14.54 0.36 -21.57
C VAL A 374 15.82 0.21 -20.74
N SER A 375 16.71 -0.68 -21.15
CA SER A 375 18.01 -0.86 -20.50
C SER A 375 19.09 -1.35 -21.45
N THR A 376 20.33 -1.44 -20.95
CA THR A 376 21.45 -2.06 -21.66
C THR A 376 21.41 -3.59 -21.64
N SER A 377 20.46 -4.20 -20.94
CA SER A 377 20.30 -5.65 -20.85
C SER A 377 19.50 -6.15 -22.04
N ALA A 378 20.05 -7.06 -22.84
CA ALA A 378 19.35 -7.69 -23.96
C ALA A 378 18.48 -8.89 -23.52
N VAL A 379 17.68 -8.73 -22.46
CA VAL A 379 16.89 -9.82 -21.86
C VAL A 379 15.48 -9.36 -21.50
N ASP A 380 14.45 -10.08 -21.93
CA ASP A 380 13.06 -9.73 -21.58
C ASP A 380 12.81 -9.92 -20.07
N CYS A 381 11.92 -9.11 -19.50
CA CYS A 381 11.55 -9.15 -18.09
C CYS A 381 10.72 -10.39 -17.72
N VAL A 382 10.09 -11.03 -18.71
CA VAL A 382 9.32 -12.26 -18.60
C VAL A 382 9.74 -13.19 -19.72
N TRP A 383 9.60 -14.51 -19.53
CA TRP A 383 9.83 -15.46 -20.60
C TRP A 383 9.08 -15.05 -21.89
N PRO A 384 9.73 -15.09 -23.08
CA PRO A 384 11.07 -15.61 -23.34
C PRO A 384 12.19 -14.60 -23.06
N ASP A 385 13.28 -15.03 -22.44
CA ASP A 385 14.46 -14.19 -22.15
C ASP A 385 15.02 -13.52 -23.43
N ASP A 386 14.91 -14.19 -24.58
CA ASP A 386 15.34 -13.70 -25.89
C ASP A 386 14.35 -12.69 -26.50
N LEU A 387 14.86 -11.51 -26.86
CA LEU A 387 14.04 -10.39 -27.34
C LEU A 387 13.44 -10.60 -28.74
N LEU A 388 14.07 -11.41 -29.61
CA LEU A 388 13.50 -11.75 -30.92
C LEU A 388 12.37 -12.76 -30.78
N LEU A 389 12.46 -13.70 -29.82
CA LEU A 389 11.32 -14.55 -29.45
C LEU A 389 10.19 -13.72 -28.83
N SER A 390 10.51 -12.71 -28.04
CA SER A 390 9.52 -11.78 -27.49
C SER A 390 8.83 -10.96 -28.59
N LEU A 391 9.58 -10.50 -29.60
CA LEU A 391 9.03 -9.86 -30.79
C LEU A 391 8.15 -10.82 -31.58
N LEU A 392 8.57 -12.07 -31.82
CA LEU A 392 7.77 -13.09 -32.50
C LEU A 392 6.40 -13.26 -31.84
N ILE A 393 6.35 -13.41 -30.52
CA ILE A 393 5.09 -13.53 -29.78
C ILE A 393 4.23 -12.27 -29.94
N THR A 394 4.85 -11.08 -29.92
CA THR A 394 4.12 -9.80 -30.11
C THR A 394 3.51 -9.70 -31.50
N LEU A 395 4.25 -10.10 -32.53
CA LEU A 395 3.74 -10.14 -33.90
C LEU A 395 2.64 -11.19 -34.08
N ARG A 396 2.74 -12.33 -33.38
CA ARG A 396 1.68 -13.34 -33.35
C ARG A 396 0.42 -12.81 -32.68
N GLU A 397 0.52 -12.09 -31.57
CA GLU A 397 -0.62 -11.42 -30.91
C GLU A 397 -1.28 -10.39 -31.84
N LEU A 398 -0.47 -9.59 -32.52
CA LEU A 398 -0.90 -8.59 -33.50
C LEU A 398 -1.66 -9.20 -34.68
N VAL A 399 -1.12 -10.26 -35.29
CA VAL A 399 -1.72 -10.95 -36.44
C VAL A 399 -2.99 -11.70 -36.04
N GLN A 400 -3.02 -12.30 -34.85
CA GLN A 400 -4.21 -13.01 -34.35
C GLN A 400 -5.33 -12.06 -33.91
N GLY A 401 -5.01 -10.80 -33.63
CA GLY A 401 -5.96 -9.85 -33.03
C GLY A 401 -6.46 -10.34 -31.67
N GLN A 402 -5.58 -10.98 -30.90
CA GLN A 402 -5.91 -11.53 -29.59
C GLN A 402 -4.71 -11.39 -28.66
N ILE A 403 -4.96 -10.82 -27.48
CA ILE A 403 -3.98 -10.75 -26.39
C ILE A 403 -4.47 -11.64 -25.26
N ALA A 404 -3.55 -12.35 -24.62
CA ALA A 404 -3.83 -13.11 -23.42
C ALA A 404 -3.09 -12.50 -22.22
N PRO A 405 -3.69 -12.44 -21.02
CA PRO A 405 -2.97 -12.02 -19.82
C PRO A 405 -1.76 -12.93 -19.59
N PRO A 406 -0.57 -12.40 -19.27
CA PRO A 406 0.63 -13.20 -19.02
C PRO A 406 0.53 -13.82 -17.62
N LEU A 407 -0.01 -15.04 -17.52
CA LEU A 407 -0.10 -15.76 -16.24
C LEU A 407 0.25 -17.24 -16.41
N PRO A 408 1.26 -17.77 -15.67
CA PRO A 408 2.32 -17.08 -14.94
C PRO A 408 3.53 -16.70 -15.83
N VAL A 409 3.46 -17.05 -17.12
CA VAL A 409 4.40 -16.71 -18.19
C VAL A 409 3.59 -16.19 -19.39
N ARG A 410 4.26 -15.55 -20.35
CA ARG A 410 3.62 -15.13 -21.59
C ARG A 410 3.07 -16.33 -22.36
N ARG A 411 1.97 -16.12 -23.10
CA ARG A 411 1.40 -17.15 -23.98
C ARG A 411 2.44 -17.57 -25.03
N PRO A 412 2.79 -18.87 -25.16
CA PRO A 412 3.92 -19.32 -25.95
C PRO A 412 3.58 -19.44 -27.45
N LEU A 413 3.34 -18.30 -28.10
CA LEU A 413 3.04 -18.22 -29.54
C LEU A 413 4.36 -18.24 -30.36
N LEU A 414 4.92 -19.43 -30.57
CA LEU A 414 6.23 -19.66 -31.18
C LEU A 414 6.17 -20.20 -32.63
N ASP A 415 4.99 -20.56 -33.14
CA ASP A 415 4.80 -21.12 -34.47
C ASP A 415 4.92 -20.02 -35.56
N ILE A 416 6.11 -19.92 -36.14
CA ILE A 416 6.47 -18.91 -37.14
C ILE A 416 5.60 -19.05 -38.40
N SER A 417 5.05 -20.23 -38.69
CA SER A 417 4.24 -20.47 -39.89
C SER A 417 2.93 -19.67 -39.92
N MET A 418 2.47 -19.21 -38.75
CA MET A 418 1.26 -18.38 -38.60
C MET A 418 1.51 -16.89 -38.89
N LEU A 419 2.76 -16.48 -39.14
CA LEU A 419 3.06 -15.13 -39.56
C LEU A 419 2.80 -14.93 -41.08
N PRO A 420 2.48 -13.70 -41.50
CA PRO A 420 2.48 -13.31 -42.91
C PRO A 420 3.82 -13.62 -43.58
N ALA A 421 3.80 -13.95 -44.88
CA ALA A 421 4.95 -14.46 -45.62
C ALA A 421 6.21 -13.59 -45.43
N ARG A 422 6.10 -12.26 -45.54
CA ARG A 422 7.23 -11.34 -45.40
C ARG A 422 7.99 -11.47 -44.08
N TYR A 423 7.28 -11.70 -42.98
CA TYR A 423 7.87 -11.83 -41.64
C TYR A 423 8.27 -13.26 -41.36
N ARG A 424 7.46 -14.22 -41.83
CA ARG A 424 7.75 -15.65 -41.73
C ARG A 424 9.11 -15.97 -42.34
N VAL A 425 9.37 -15.50 -43.56
CA VAL A 425 10.67 -15.67 -44.26
C VAL A 425 11.80 -15.05 -43.44
N ALA A 426 11.63 -13.82 -42.96
CA ALA A 426 12.64 -13.14 -42.15
C ALA A 426 13.02 -13.93 -40.88
N PHE A 427 12.03 -14.43 -40.13
CA PHE A 427 12.28 -15.24 -38.94
C PHE A 427 12.94 -16.59 -39.27
N TYR A 428 12.55 -17.25 -40.36
CA TYR A 428 13.23 -18.48 -40.80
C TYR A 428 14.69 -18.21 -41.15
N THR A 429 14.96 -17.15 -41.90
CA THR A 429 16.33 -16.76 -42.28
C THR A 429 17.19 -16.50 -41.04
N ILE A 430 16.66 -15.81 -40.02
CA ILE A 430 17.42 -15.49 -38.81
C ILE A 430 17.60 -16.70 -37.90
N PHE A 431 16.58 -17.51 -37.66
CA PHE A 431 16.72 -18.67 -36.77
C PHE A 431 17.49 -19.84 -37.37
N ASN A 432 17.75 -19.84 -38.68
CA ASN A 432 18.74 -20.73 -39.29
C ASN A 432 20.20 -20.28 -39.06
N ARG A 433 20.43 -19.07 -38.53
CA ARG A 433 21.77 -18.58 -38.16
C ARG A 433 22.10 -18.93 -36.70
N PRO A 434 23.39 -18.97 -36.32
CA PRO A 434 23.80 -19.11 -34.92
C PRO A 434 23.15 -18.06 -34.02
N SER A 435 22.82 -18.42 -32.77
CA SER A 435 22.11 -17.53 -31.84
C SER A 435 22.86 -16.22 -31.53
N GLY A 436 24.18 -16.17 -31.70
CA GLY A 436 24.96 -14.94 -31.56
C GLY A 436 24.72 -13.89 -32.65
N GLU A 437 24.06 -14.27 -33.75
CA GLU A 437 23.72 -13.37 -34.87
C GLU A 437 22.26 -12.90 -34.84
N TRP A 438 21.50 -13.31 -33.82
CA TRP A 438 20.10 -12.97 -33.64
C TRP A 438 19.99 -11.50 -33.19
N THR A 439 19.79 -10.60 -34.15
CA THR A 439 19.68 -9.16 -33.93
C THR A 439 18.45 -8.59 -34.64
N PHE A 440 17.91 -7.49 -34.15
CA PHE A 440 16.81 -6.79 -34.80
C PHE A 440 17.22 -6.23 -36.16
N ARG A 441 18.47 -5.77 -36.29
CA ARG A 441 19.04 -5.33 -37.57
C ARG A 441 19.05 -6.46 -38.59
N ALA A 442 19.54 -7.63 -38.23
CA ALA A 442 19.56 -8.77 -39.14
C ALA A 442 18.13 -9.18 -39.52
N LEU A 443 17.18 -9.18 -38.58
CA LEU A 443 15.77 -9.43 -38.87
C LEU A 443 15.22 -8.42 -39.89
N ARG A 444 15.48 -7.11 -39.70
CA ARG A 444 15.07 -6.05 -40.62
C ARG A 444 15.63 -6.26 -42.03
N GLU A 445 16.91 -6.61 -42.15
CA GLU A 445 17.57 -6.89 -43.44
C GLU A 445 17.03 -8.15 -44.13
N ALA A 446 16.42 -9.07 -43.38
CA ALA A 446 15.80 -10.27 -43.91
C ALA A 446 14.33 -10.05 -44.36
N ILE A 447 13.70 -8.94 -44.01
CA ILE A 447 12.34 -8.61 -44.46
C ILE A 447 12.35 -8.33 -45.96
N GLY A 448 11.45 -8.98 -46.70
CA GLY A 448 11.31 -8.80 -48.15
C GLY A 448 12.25 -9.66 -49.00
N GLN A 449 13.06 -10.53 -48.37
CA GLN A 449 13.76 -11.59 -49.09
C GLN A 449 12.77 -12.59 -49.67
N GLU A 450 13.09 -13.17 -50.83
CA GLU A 450 12.26 -14.19 -51.46
C GLU A 450 12.20 -15.47 -50.61
N ASP A 451 11.05 -16.13 -50.64
CA ASP A 451 10.80 -17.37 -49.91
C ASP A 451 11.69 -18.48 -50.50
N GLY A 452 12.86 -18.70 -49.90
CA GLY A 452 13.66 -19.90 -50.18
C GLY A 452 12.96 -21.16 -49.67
N GLU A 453 13.55 -22.35 -49.86
CA GLU A 453 13.03 -23.65 -49.34
C GLU A 453 12.98 -23.75 -47.78
N ALA A 454 12.80 -22.63 -47.08
CA ALA A 454 12.78 -22.50 -45.62
C ALA A 454 11.55 -23.17 -44.97
N GLU A 455 10.42 -23.30 -45.68
CA GLU A 455 9.25 -24.03 -45.19
C GLU A 455 9.51 -25.53 -44.94
N GLY A 456 10.60 -26.09 -45.49
CA GLY A 456 10.99 -27.49 -45.33
C GLY A 456 11.78 -27.83 -44.06
N ALA A 457 12.14 -26.86 -43.22
CA ALA A 457 13.04 -27.10 -42.10
C ALA A 457 12.34 -27.85 -40.94
N GLY A 458 12.77 -29.09 -40.66
CA GLY A 458 12.14 -29.97 -39.67
C GLY A 458 12.03 -29.40 -38.24
N TRP A 459 12.83 -28.39 -37.89
CA TRP A 459 12.73 -27.70 -36.58
C TRP A 459 11.47 -26.82 -36.46
N VAL A 460 10.95 -26.28 -37.56
CA VAL A 460 9.71 -25.50 -37.58
C VAL A 460 8.53 -26.37 -37.17
N TRP A 461 8.47 -27.59 -37.68
CA TRP A 461 7.48 -28.58 -37.27
C TRP A 461 7.56 -28.88 -35.77
N LEU A 462 8.77 -28.98 -35.22
CA LEU A 462 8.98 -29.18 -33.78
C LEU A 462 8.45 -28.00 -32.96
N LEU A 463 8.74 -26.75 -33.37
CA LEU A 463 8.21 -25.56 -32.69
C LEU A 463 6.69 -25.53 -32.68
N ARG A 464 6.05 -25.83 -33.82
CA ARG A 464 4.60 -25.93 -33.92
C ARG A 464 4.01 -26.98 -32.98
N LYS A 465 4.66 -28.15 -32.87
CA LYS A 465 4.25 -29.18 -31.91
C LYS A 465 4.45 -28.74 -30.46
N GLN A 466 5.55 -28.02 -30.18
CA GLN A 466 5.81 -27.47 -28.85
C GLN A 466 4.81 -26.38 -28.45
N GLU A 467 4.52 -25.40 -29.32
CA GLU A 467 3.45 -24.40 -29.08
C GLU A 467 2.15 -25.10 -28.69
N ARG A 468 1.71 -26.07 -29.51
CA ARG A 468 0.46 -26.80 -29.24
C ARG A 468 0.48 -27.51 -27.89
N ALA A 469 1.59 -28.15 -27.53
CA ALA A 469 1.73 -28.81 -26.23
C ALA A 469 1.71 -27.80 -25.07
N LEU A 470 2.44 -26.69 -25.20
CA LEU A 470 2.52 -25.64 -24.18
C LEU A 470 1.18 -24.94 -23.98
N LEU A 471 0.40 -24.71 -25.05
CA LEU A 471 -0.95 -24.15 -24.96
C LEU A 471 -1.91 -25.07 -24.19
N ILE A 472 -1.78 -26.40 -24.31
CA ILE A 472 -2.57 -27.36 -23.50
C ILE A 472 -2.20 -27.23 -22.02
N TYR A 473 -0.90 -27.13 -21.70
CA TYR A 473 -0.47 -26.93 -20.32
C TYR A 473 -0.91 -25.59 -19.76
N GLU A 474 -0.84 -24.52 -20.54
CA GLU A 474 -1.33 -23.19 -20.16
C GLU A 474 -2.82 -23.23 -19.81
N GLN A 475 -3.66 -23.83 -20.66
CA GLN A 475 -5.10 -23.99 -20.41
C GLN A 475 -5.36 -24.77 -19.12
N ALA A 476 -4.62 -25.85 -18.88
CA ALA A 476 -4.74 -26.64 -17.65
C ALA A 476 -4.32 -25.84 -16.41
N ILE A 477 -3.27 -25.01 -16.50
CA ILE A 477 -2.83 -24.10 -15.42
C ILE A 477 -3.91 -23.06 -15.14
N ARG A 478 -4.44 -22.38 -16.17
CA ARG A 478 -5.51 -21.39 -16.02
C ARG A 478 -6.75 -21.99 -15.35
N ALA A 479 -7.17 -23.18 -15.77
CA ALA A 479 -8.31 -23.87 -15.17
C ALA A 479 -8.05 -24.24 -13.69
N ALA A 480 -6.82 -24.59 -13.33
CA ALA A 480 -6.45 -24.87 -11.95
C ALA A 480 -6.40 -23.59 -11.09
N GLU A 481 -5.89 -22.48 -11.62
CA GLU A 481 -5.86 -21.18 -10.95
C GLU A 481 -7.26 -20.63 -10.73
N ALA A 482 -8.14 -20.71 -11.73
CA ALA A 482 -9.54 -20.30 -11.61
C ALA A 482 -10.26 -21.06 -10.47
N ARG A 483 -10.09 -22.38 -10.41
CA ARG A 483 -10.63 -23.20 -9.30
C ARG A 483 -10.05 -22.82 -7.95
N SER A 484 -8.74 -22.54 -7.88
CA SER A 484 -8.09 -22.11 -6.64
C SER A 484 -8.62 -20.76 -6.16
N ALA A 485 -8.84 -19.81 -7.08
CA ALA A 485 -9.41 -18.50 -6.75
C ALA A 485 -10.85 -18.62 -6.25
N GLU A 486 -11.69 -19.43 -6.93
CA GLU A 486 -13.06 -19.68 -6.52
C GLU A 486 -13.15 -20.27 -5.09
N VAL A 487 -12.30 -21.25 -4.77
CA VAL A 487 -12.25 -21.84 -3.42
C VAL A 487 -11.77 -20.82 -2.39
N GLN A 488 -10.81 -19.96 -2.73
CA GLN A 488 -10.34 -18.89 -1.84
C GLN A 488 -11.43 -17.85 -1.55
N THR A 489 -12.21 -17.46 -2.56
CA THR A 489 -13.35 -16.55 -2.37
C THR A 489 -14.39 -17.18 -1.44
N LYS A 490 -14.77 -18.44 -1.68
CA LYS A 490 -15.70 -19.18 -0.80
C LYS A 490 -15.18 -19.30 0.64
N LEU A 491 -13.87 -19.48 0.81
CA LEU A 491 -13.25 -19.49 2.13
C LEU A 491 -13.38 -18.14 2.83
N ASN A 492 -13.01 -17.05 2.16
CA ASN A 492 -13.10 -15.70 2.72
C ASN A 492 -14.55 -15.32 3.08
N GLU A 493 -15.51 -15.62 2.20
CA GLU A 493 -16.94 -15.42 2.48
C GLU A 493 -17.39 -16.23 3.71
N SER A 494 -16.95 -17.49 3.80
CA SER A 494 -17.31 -18.35 4.94
C SER A 494 -16.71 -17.83 6.26
N LEU A 495 -15.47 -17.34 6.24
CA LEU A 495 -14.82 -16.73 7.40
C LEU A 495 -15.51 -15.42 7.82
N SER A 496 -15.85 -14.56 6.87
CA SER A 496 -16.57 -13.31 7.14
C SER A 496 -17.95 -13.57 7.75
N ASN A 497 -18.68 -14.55 7.21
CA ASN A 497 -19.99 -14.94 7.74
C ASN A 497 -19.87 -15.57 9.13
N ALA A 498 -18.87 -16.43 9.38
CA ALA A 498 -18.61 -16.98 10.69
C ALA A 498 -18.33 -15.88 11.72
N HIS A 499 -17.51 -14.89 11.36
CA HIS A 499 -17.22 -13.74 12.21
C HIS A 499 -18.47 -12.88 12.49
N HIS A 500 -19.29 -12.61 11.48
CA HIS A 500 -20.54 -11.87 11.64
C HIS A 500 -21.52 -12.55 12.61
N TRP A 501 -21.71 -13.87 12.47
CA TRP A 501 -22.59 -14.63 13.37
C TRP A 501 -22.01 -14.76 14.79
N TYR A 502 -20.69 -14.78 14.93
CA TYR A 502 -20.02 -14.76 16.22
C TYR A 502 -20.24 -13.42 16.96
N LEU A 503 -20.12 -12.28 16.27
CA LEU A 503 -20.41 -10.96 16.87
C LEU A 503 -21.87 -10.86 17.35
N ARG A 504 -22.83 -11.33 16.53
CA ARG A 504 -24.25 -11.39 16.92
C ARG A 504 -24.51 -12.31 18.11
N ALA A 505 -23.73 -13.38 18.28
CA ALA A 505 -23.83 -14.23 19.45
C ALA A 505 -23.37 -13.47 20.71
N ASN A 506 -22.25 -12.74 20.63
CA ASN A 506 -21.73 -11.94 21.73
C ASN A 506 -22.71 -10.82 22.16
N GLU A 507 -23.31 -10.11 21.21
CA GLU A 507 -24.36 -9.10 21.49
C GLU A 507 -25.57 -9.70 22.23
N ARG A 508 -25.93 -10.95 21.90
CA ARG A 508 -27.06 -11.66 22.54
C ARG A 508 -26.69 -12.18 23.92
N GLU A 509 -25.46 -12.65 24.13
CA GLU A 509 -24.94 -13.00 25.46
C GLU A 509 -24.98 -11.79 26.39
N GLU A 510 -24.54 -10.62 25.94
CA GLU A 510 -24.62 -9.36 26.70
C GLU A 510 -26.07 -8.98 27.02
N ALA A 511 -27.00 -9.14 26.07
CA ALA A 511 -28.42 -8.90 26.31
C ALA A 511 -29.04 -9.88 27.33
N ILE A 512 -28.64 -11.15 27.28
CA ILE A 512 -29.04 -12.18 28.26
C ILE A 512 -28.51 -11.82 29.65
N ASP A 513 -27.26 -11.38 29.77
CA ASP A 513 -26.67 -10.97 31.05
C ASP A 513 -27.40 -9.77 31.65
N LYS A 514 -27.77 -8.80 30.81
CA LYS A 514 -28.60 -7.66 31.22
C LYS A 514 -29.96 -8.11 31.73
N LEU A 515 -30.69 -8.96 31.00
CA LEU A 515 -31.99 -9.47 31.46
C LEU A 515 -31.88 -10.35 32.71
N ASN A 516 -30.81 -11.13 32.86
CA ASN A 516 -30.54 -11.88 34.09
C ASN A 516 -30.35 -10.94 35.29
N SER A 517 -29.69 -9.80 35.10
CA SER A 517 -29.54 -8.78 36.14
C SER A 517 -30.89 -8.15 36.53
N GLU A 518 -31.75 -7.87 35.54
CA GLU A 518 -33.11 -7.35 35.76
C GLU A 518 -34.00 -8.38 36.48
N ILE A 519 -33.92 -9.66 36.10
CA ILE A 519 -34.61 -10.77 36.77
C ILE A 519 -34.19 -10.88 38.24
N ASN A 520 -32.90 -10.75 38.54
CA ASN A 520 -32.41 -10.81 39.91
C ASN A 520 -32.91 -9.61 40.73
N GLY A 521 -32.88 -8.40 40.17
CA GLY A 521 -33.48 -7.22 40.82
C GLY A 521 -34.99 -7.36 41.06
N LEU A 522 -35.73 -7.91 40.10
CA LEU A 522 -37.17 -8.21 40.26
C LEU A 522 -37.42 -9.27 41.35
N LYS A 523 -36.58 -10.31 41.45
CA LYS A 523 -36.68 -11.30 42.54
C LYS A 523 -36.47 -10.67 43.90
N ASP A 524 -35.48 -9.78 44.03
CA ASP A 524 -35.19 -9.09 45.28
C ASP A 524 -36.38 -8.21 45.70
N THR A 525 -36.94 -7.42 44.76
CA THR A 525 -38.15 -6.61 45.04
C THR A 525 -39.37 -7.44 45.42
N ILE A 526 -39.59 -8.60 44.78
CA ILE A 526 -40.67 -9.52 45.14
C ILE A 526 -40.42 -10.11 46.55
N GLY A 527 -39.17 -10.45 46.87
CA GLY A 527 -38.77 -10.93 48.20
C GLY A 527 -39.00 -9.91 49.30
N GLU A 528 -38.67 -8.64 49.05
CA GLU A 528 -38.93 -7.52 49.96
C GLU A 528 -40.44 -7.29 50.16
N LEU A 529 -41.22 -7.28 49.08
CA LEU A 529 -42.68 -7.14 49.15
C LEU A 529 -43.34 -8.29 49.92
N HIS A 530 -42.82 -9.52 49.77
CA HIS A 530 -43.30 -10.69 50.51
C HIS A 530 -42.94 -10.60 52.01
N HIS A 531 -41.76 -10.07 52.35
CA HIS A 531 -41.38 -9.78 53.74
C HIS A 531 -42.28 -8.71 54.37
N LEU A 532 -42.62 -7.66 53.63
CA LEU A 532 -43.55 -6.60 54.06
C LEU A 532 -44.99 -7.11 54.25
N GLN A 533 -45.41 -8.11 53.46
CA GLN A 533 -46.69 -8.79 53.63
C GLN A 533 -46.75 -9.57 54.96
N LEU A 534 -45.65 -10.22 55.35
CA LEU A 534 -45.53 -10.98 56.60
C LEU A 534 -45.44 -10.10 57.85
N SER A 535 -44.90 -8.87 57.73
CA SER A 535 -44.75 -7.93 58.86
C SER A 535 -46.02 -7.16 59.23
N GLY A 536 -47.13 -7.31 58.49
CA GLY A 536 -48.47 -6.85 58.90
C GLY A 536 -48.71 -5.34 58.91
N THR A 537 -47.84 -4.52 58.30
CA THR A 537 -47.78 -3.06 58.53
C THR A 537 -48.37 -2.17 57.43
N SER A 538 -49.13 -2.67 56.44
CA SER A 538 -49.65 -1.81 55.34
C SER A 538 -50.94 -2.31 54.65
N ASN A 539 -51.56 -1.40 53.88
CA ASN A 539 -52.85 -1.55 53.19
C ASN A 539 -52.83 -2.72 52.17
N ILE A 540 -53.40 -3.87 52.56
CA ILE A 540 -53.27 -5.19 51.89
C ILE A 540 -53.65 -5.15 50.40
N HIS A 541 -54.61 -4.32 50.00
CA HIS A 541 -55.06 -4.23 48.61
C HIS A 541 -54.04 -3.61 47.65
N ASP A 542 -53.28 -2.60 48.09
CA ASP A 542 -52.26 -1.96 47.25
C ASP A 542 -51.03 -2.86 47.09
N LEU A 543 -50.66 -3.57 48.17
CA LEU A 543 -49.56 -4.53 48.17
C LEU A 543 -49.83 -5.70 47.20
N ARG A 544 -51.06 -6.24 47.22
CA ARG A 544 -51.47 -7.33 46.33
C ARG A 544 -51.42 -6.91 44.86
N ARG A 545 -51.88 -5.70 44.53
CA ARG A 545 -51.80 -5.16 43.17
C ARG A 545 -50.34 -5.05 42.71
N ARG A 546 -49.44 -4.54 43.56
CA ARG A 546 -48.00 -4.45 43.23
C ARG A 546 -47.35 -5.81 43.01
N LEU A 547 -47.68 -6.81 43.86
CA LEU A 547 -47.22 -8.19 43.68
C LEU A 547 -47.72 -8.82 42.37
N GLU A 548 -48.98 -8.62 42.01
CA GLU A 548 -49.55 -9.09 40.73
C GLU A 548 -48.87 -8.41 39.53
N THR A 549 -48.58 -7.09 39.63
CA THR A 549 -47.94 -6.32 38.55
C THR A 549 -46.46 -6.70 38.38
N SER A 550 -45.72 -6.88 39.47
CA SER A 550 -44.32 -7.35 39.44
C SER A 550 -44.22 -8.81 39.00
N GLY A 551 -45.18 -9.66 39.38
CA GLY A 551 -45.28 -11.05 38.92
C GLY A 551 -45.54 -11.16 37.41
N ALA A 552 -46.44 -10.33 36.87
CA ALA A 552 -46.68 -10.24 35.43
C ALA A 552 -45.46 -9.70 34.65
N SER A 553 -44.74 -8.73 35.21
CA SER A 553 -43.49 -8.23 34.61
C SER A 553 -42.40 -9.32 34.60
N PHE A 554 -42.29 -10.11 35.67
CA PHE A 554 -41.37 -11.23 35.74
C PHE A 554 -41.64 -12.31 34.68
N THR A 555 -42.92 -12.62 34.40
CA THR A 555 -43.26 -13.59 33.35
C THR A 555 -42.90 -13.08 31.96
N VAL A 556 -43.12 -11.79 31.66
CA VAL A 556 -42.78 -11.18 30.37
C VAL A 556 -41.27 -11.16 30.13
N VAL A 557 -40.48 -10.73 31.13
CA VAL A 557 -39.01 -10.71 31.03
C VAL A 557 -38.45 -12.13 30.87
N ARG A 558 -39.08 -13.12 31.48
CA ARG A 558 -38.69 -14.54 31.34
C ARG A 558 -38.96 -15.09 29.94
N GLU A 559 -40.10 -14.77 29.34
CA GLU A 559 -40.40 -15.15 27.95
C GLU A 559 -39.40 -14.51 26.97
N GLN A 560 -39.04 -13.24 27.18
CA GLN A 560 -38.00 -12.56 26.39
C GLN A 560 -36.61 -13.20 26.53
N LEU A 561 -36.26 -13.67 27.74
CA LEU A 561 -35.02 -14.40 27.97
C LEU A 561 -34.98 -15.73 27.21
N ASP A 562 -36.07 -16.49 27.24
CA ASP A 562 -36.18 -17.76 26.53
C ASP A 562 -36.12 -17.55 25.00
N GLU A 563 -36.73 -16.48 24.49
CA GLU A 563 -36.61 -16.09 23.08
C GLU A 563 -35.18 -15.73 22.69
N LEU A 564 -34.48 -14.91 23.48
CA LEU A 564 -33.10 -14.53 23.21
C LEU A 564 -32.13 -15.72 23.29
N ARG A 565 -32.38 -16.68 24.19
CA ARG A 565 -31.61 -17.93 24.25
C ARG A 565 -31.78 -18.77 22.98
N MET A 566 -33.00 -18.93 22.48
CA MET A 566 -33.23 -19.61 21.20
C MET A 566 -32.53 -18.90 20.03
N GLN A 567 -32.54 -17.56 20.04
CA GLN A 567 -31.83 -16.78 19.03
C GLN A 567 -30.30 -16.91 19.17
N LEU A 568 -29.75 -16.95 20.38
CA LEU A 568 -28.32 -17.18 20.63
C LEU A 568 -27.88 -18.54 20.10
N ASP A 569 -28.61 -19.61 20.43
CA ASP A 569 -28.34 -20.97 19.96
C ASP A 569 -28.36 -21.03 18.43
N SER A 570 -29.33 -20.36 17.79
CA SER A 570 -29.39 -20.25 16.33
C SER A 570 -28.17 -19.51 15.74
N SER A 571 -27.73 -18.41 16.37
CA SER A 571 -26.51 -17.69 15.96
C SER A 571 -25.25 -18.55 16.09
N LEU A 572 -25.08 -19.25 17.20
CA LEU A 572 -23.94 -20.13 17.44
C LEU A 572 -23.94 -21.30 16.46
N GLN A 573 -25.11 -21.88 16.18
CA GLN A 573 -25.25 -22.95 15.18
C GLN A 573 -24.89 -22.44 13.77
N ASN A 574 -25.31 -21.22 13.41
CA ASN A 574 -24.93 -20.59 12.15
C ASN A 574 -23.42 -20.31 12.08
N ALA A 575 -22.82 -19.75 13.13
CA ALA A 575 -21.39 -19.51 13.21
C ALA A 575 -20.60 -20.82 13.05
N HIS A 576 -21.03 -21.89 13.72
CA HIS A 576 -20.45 -23.22 13.61
C HIS A 576 -20.57 -23.80 12.19
N HIS A 577 -21.75 -23.68 11.56
CA HIS A 577 -21.96 -24.10 10.17
C HIS A 577 -21.02 -23.37 9.20
N TRP A 578 -20.83 -22.06 9.36
CA TRP A 578 -19.90 -21.29 8.53
C TRP A 578 -18.43 -21.63 8.79
N CYS A 579 -18.07 -21.92 10.05
CA CYS A 579 -16.74 -22.41 10.41
C CYS A 579 -16.44 -23.78 9.77
N LEU A 580 -17.42 -24.69 9.76
CA LEU A 580 -17.29 -25.99 9.10
C LEU A 580 -17.13 -25.85 7.57
N ARG A 581 -17.88 -24.93 6.95
CA ARG A 581 -17.71 -24.59 5.52
C ARG A 581 -16.34 -24.00 5.23
N ALA A 582 -15.81 -23.13 6.10
CA ALA A 582 -14.46 -22.60 5.98
C ALA A 582 -13.43 -23.73 6.04
N SER A 583 -13.51 -24.62 7.03
CA SER A 583 -12.64 -25.79 7.15
C SER A 583 -12.71 -26.71 5.91
N THR A 584 -13.90 -26.93 5.35
CA THR A 584 -14.07 -27.70 4.11
C THR A 584 -13.43 -27.00 2.90
N ALA A 585 -13.54 -25.67 2.80
CA ALA A 585 -12.89 -24.91 1.74
C ALA A 585 -11.35 -24.93 1.89
N GLU A 586 -10.83 -24.86 3.13
CA GLU A 586 -9.40 -25.04 3.41
C GLU A 586 -8.90 -26.42 3.00
N GLN A 587 -9.67 -27.47 3.30
CA GLN A 587 -9.38 -28.84 2.90
C GLN A 587 -9.35 -28.97 1.36
N ASN A 588 -10.35 -28.42 0.67
CA ASN A 588 -10.38 -28.41 -0.80
C ASN A 588 -9.18 -27.66 -1.40
N LEU A 589 -8.78 -26.55 -0.78
CA LEU A 589 -7.60 -25.79 -1.19
C LEU A 589 -6.33 -26.60 -0.96
N HIS A 590 -6.24 -27.34 0.16
CA HIS A 590 -5.16 -28.28 0.43
C HIS A 590 -5.12 -29.44 -0.58
N ASP A 591 -6.27 -30.00 -0.95
CA ASP A 591 -6.38 -31.09 -1.91
C ASP A 591 -6.02 -30.64 -3.33
N ILE A 592 -6.45 -29.44 -3.73
CA ILE A 592 -5.96 -28.81 -4.96
C ILE A 592 -4.44 -28.66 -4.87
N GLN A 593 -3.92 -28.18 -3.74
CA GLN A 593 -2.49 -27.98 -3.55
C GLN A 593 -1.65 -29.27 -3.52
N THR A 594 -2.26 -30.41 -3.19
CA THR A 594 -1.60 -31.71 -3.09
C THR A 594 -1.89 -32.63 -4.27
N SER A 595 -2.84 -32.30 -5.13
CA SER A 595 -3.22 -33.06 -6.32
C SER A 595 -2.07 -33.31 -7.29
N ALA A 596 -2.11 -34.44 -8.00
CA ALA A 596 -1.09 -34.83 -8.97
C ALA A 596 -0.93 -33.80 -10.11
N SER A 597 -2.02 -33.22 -10.60
CA SER A 597 -2.02 -32.18 -11.64
C SER A 597 -1.42 -30.85 -11.15
N TRP A 598 -1.68 -30.46 -9.91
CA TRP A 598 -1.04 -29.30 -9.28
C TRP A 598 0.44 -29.57 -9.01
N ARG A 599 0.81 -30.77 -8.57
CA ARG A 599 2.21 -31.18 -8.40
C ARG A 599 2.96 -31.26 -9.74
N LEU A 600 2.30 -31.66 -10.82
CA LEU A 600 2.87 -31.74 -12.16
C LEU A 600 3.23 -30.36 -12.72
N THR A 601 2.41 -29.35 -12.43
CA THR A 601 2.63 -27.94 -12.84
C THR A 601 3.49 -27.16 -11.84
N ARG A 602 3.87 -27.77 -10.71
CA ARG A 602 4.72 -27.18 -9.65
C ARG A 602 6.08 -26.66 -10.14
N PRO A 603 6.83 -27.34 -11.03
CA PRO A 603 8.07 -26.78 -11.59
C PRO A 603 7.81 -25.52 -12.44
N LEU A 604 6.76 -25.51 -13.28
CA LEU A 604 6.40 -24.34 -14.11
C LEU A 604 5.98 -23.13 -13.25
N ARG A 605 5.19 -23.37 -12.19
CA ARG A 605 4.78 -22.33 -11.23
C ARG A 605 5.91 -21.89 -10.29
N GLY A 606 6.86 -22.78 -10.03
CA GLY A 606 8.11 -22.48 -9.31
C GLY A 606 9.07 -21.61 -10.13
N MET A 607 9.17 -21.86 -11.44
CA MET A 607 9.97 -21.05 -12.37
C MET A 607 9.41 -19.62 -12.49
N ALA A 608 8.09 -19.45 -12.53
CA ALA A 608 7.49 -18.11 -12.49
C ALA A 608 7.73 -17.33 -11.18
N ARG A 609 7.82 -18.02 -10.03
CA ARG A 609 8.21 -17.39 -8.75
C ARG A 609 9.71 -17.09 -8.65
N LEU A 610 10.53 -17.88 -9.34
CA LEU A 610 11.98 -17.68 -9.47
C LEU A 610 12.30 -16.41 -10.26
N VAL A 611 11.57 -16.14 -11.34
CA VAL A 611 11.69 -14.89 -12.13
C VAL A 611 11.35 -13.66 -11.29
N ARG A 612 10.40 -13.76 -10.35
CA ARG A 612 10.03 -12.65 -9.45
C ARG A 612 10.96 -12.45 -8.24
N SER A 613 11.85 -13.39 -7.91
CA SER A 613 12.72 -13.28 -6.70
C SER A 613 13.95 -14.22 -6.72
N PRO A 614 14.98 -13.91 -7.54
CA PRO A 614 16.07 -14.85 -7.85
C PRO A 614 16.92 -15.26 -6.64
N ARG A 615 17.15 -14.37 -5.67
CA ARG A 615 18.10 -14.62 -4.56
C ARG A 615 17.58 -15.53 -3.44
N ALA A 616 16.28 -15.48 -3.13
CA ALA A 616 15.69 -16.31 -2.05
C ALA A 616 15.53 -17.78 -2.47
N SER A 617 15.27 -18.00 -3.76
CA SER A 617 15.00 -19.32 -4.33
C SER A 617 16.29 -20.10 -4.63
N LEU A 618 17.37 -19.42 -5.07
CA LEU A 618 18.69 -20.06 -5.26
C LEU A 618 19.22 -20.65 -3.94
N LYS A 619 19.06 -19.93 -2.82
CA LYS A 619 19.44 -20.40 -1.48
C LYS A 619 18.67 -21.66 -1.06
N ARG A 620 17.35 -21.70 -1.33
CA ARG A 620 16.49 -22.85 -1.02
C ARG A 620 16.77 -24.06 -1.91
N ILE A 621 17.06 -23.85 -3.19
CA ILE A 621 17.43 -24.92 -4.13
C ILE A 621 18.79 -25.50 -3.76
N LEU A 622 19.78 -24.65 -3.45
CA LEU A 622 21.11 -25.07 -2.99
C LEU A 622 21.00 -25.87 -1.69
N LEU A 623 20.23 -25.40 -0.71
CA LEU A 623 19.96 -26.12 0.55
C LEU A 623 19.24 -27.45 0.34
N ALA A 624 18.26 -27.51 -0.58
CA ALA A 624 17.56 -28.75 -0.91
C ALA A 624 18.47 -29.77 -1.61
N LEU A 625 19.36 -29.31 -2.49
CA LEU A 625 20.39 -30.13 -3.14
C LEU A 625 21.39 -30.65 -2.10
N VAL A 626 21.90 -29.78 -1.21
CA VAL A 626 22.80 -30.14 -0.12
C VAL A 626 22.14 -31.16 0.83
N ARG A 627 20.88 -30.95 1.24
CA ARG A 627 20.13 -31.92 2.08
C ARG A 627 19.92 -33.27 1.37
N ARG A 628 19.76 -33.28 0.04
CA ARG A 628 19.56 -34.51 -0.74
C ARG A 628 20.87 -35.26 -0.99
N VAL A 629 21.99 -34.54 -1.10
CA VAL A 629 23.36 -35.10 -1.18
C VAL A 629 23.81 -35.64 0.19
N LEU A 630 23.50 -34.96 1.29
CA LEU A 630 23.79 -35.40 2.67
C LEU A 630 23.02 -36.68 3.08
N LYS A 631 21.88 -36.96 2.44
CA LYS A 631 21.12 -38.22 2.63
C LYS A 631 21.74 -39.43 1.89
N ARG A 632 22.81 -39.25 1.11
CA ARG A 632 23.51 -40.33 0.40
C ARG A 632 24.98 -40.41 0.87
N PRO A 633 25.36 -41.38 1.73
CA PRO A 633 26.67 -41.40 2.40
C PRO A 633 27.89 -41.58 1.48
N ALA A 634 27.71 -42.04 0.23
CA ALA A 634 28.77 -42.11 -0.77
C ALA A 634 29.07 -40.73 -1.41
N LEU A 635 28.03 -39.96 -1.74
CA LEU A 635 28.16 -38.63 -2.35
C LEU A 635 28.57 -37.57 -1.31
N ALA A 636 28.11 -37.70 -0.06
CA ALA A 636 28.54 -36.85 1.04
C ALA A 636 30.05 -36.94 1.29
N ARG A 637 30.67 -38.13 1.16
CA ARG A 637 32.13 -38.32 1.31
C ARG A 637 32.92 -37.69 0.16
N ALA A 638 32.46 -37.85 -1.08
CA ALA A 638 33.09 -37.23 -2.25
C ALA A 638 33.01 -35.69 -2.20
N LEU A 639 31.84 -35.15 -1.82
CA LEU A 639 31.63 -33.71 -1.66
C LEU A 639 32.50 -33.12 -0.52
N ASN A 640 32.64 -33.84 0.60
CA ASN A 640 33.44 -33.37 1.74
C ASN A 640 34.95 -33.38 1.45
N ASN A 641 35.43 -34.35 0.66
CA ASN A 641 36.81 -34.38 0.19
C ASN A 641 37.10 -33.25 -0.80
N TRP A 642 36.14 -32.93 -1.69
CA TRP A 642 36.26 -31.81 -2.63
C TRP A 642 36.20 -30.44 -1.93
N LEU A 643 35.31 -30.27 -0.93
CA LEU A 643 35.17 -29.04 -0.14
C LEU A 643 36.38 -28.74 0.75
N ARG A 644 37.16 -29.76 1.17
CA ARG A 644 38.43 -29.57 1.88
C ARG A 644 39.52 -28.93 1.01
N MET A 645 39.39 -28.96 -0.31
CA MET A 645 40.32 -28.29 -1.24
C MET A 645 40.03 -26.79 -1.41
N ALA A 646 38.88 -26.29 -0.91
CA ALA A 646 38.49 -24.88 -0.98
C ALA A 646 37.97 -24.35 0.40
N PRO A 647 38.86 -23.90 1.30
CA PRO A 647 38.53 -23.61 2.71
C PRO A 647 37.47 -22.51 2.92
N SER A 648 37.45 -21.50 2.05
CA SER A 648 36.52 -20.37 2.13
C SER A 648 35.06 -20.74 1.83
N VAL A 649 34.86 -21.72 0.94
CA VAL A 649 33.53 -22.24 0.59
C VAL A 649 33.02 -23.19 1.67
N HIS A 650 33.91 -24.01 2.24
CA HIS A 650 33.60 -24.93 3.34
C HIS A 650 33.15 -24.18 4.61
N ALA A 651 33.78 -23.04 4.94
CA ALA A 651 33.37 -22.21 6.08
C ALA A 651 31.99 -21.56 5.89
N ARG A 652 31.69 -21.04 4.68
CA ARG A 652 30.41 -20.39 4.38
C ARG A 652 29.23 -21.37 4.36
N ILE A 653 29.45 -22.60 3.89
CA ILE A 653 28.41 -23.65 3.91
C ILE A 653 28.13 -24.12 5.34
N ARG A 654 29.15 -24.28 6.19
CA ARG A 654 28.93 -24.65 7.61
C ARG A 654 28.19 -23.57 8.39
N GLY A 655 28.54 -22.30 8.19
CA GLY A 655 27.83 -21.18 8.82
C GLY A 655 26.35 -21.10 8.40
N ALA A 656 26.05 -21.40 7.14
CA ALA A 656 24.68 -21.39 6.61
C ALA A 656 23.83 -22.60 7.06
N VAL A 657 24.45 -23.75 7.33
CA VAL A 657 23.75 -24.96 7.81
C VAL A 657 23.51 -24.90 9.32
N ALA A 658 24.45 -24.33 10.10
CA ALA A 658 24.30 -24.15 11.54
C ALA A 658 23.16 -23.19 11.91
N ALA A 659 22.95 -22.13 11.12
CA ALA A 659 21.89 -21.16 11.35
C ALA A 659 20.47 -21.65 11.00
N ASP A 660 20.32 -22.72 10.21
CA ASP A 660 19.02 -23.17 9.64
C ASP A 660 18.54 -24.51 10.21
N MET A 661 19.38 -25.27 10.92
CA MET A 661 19.00 -26.57 11.49
C MET A 661 18.57 -26.54 12.97
N GLY A 662 18.72 -25.42 13.69
CA GLY A 662 18.28 -25.35 15.10
C GLY A 662 18.78 -26.51 15.97
N ILE A 663 19.96 -27.05 15.66
CA ILE A 663 20.64 -28.05 16.49
C ILE A 663 21.46 -27.28 17.52
N ASP A 664 20.76 -26.70 18.49
CA ASP A 664 21.33 -26.26 19.77
C ASP A 664 21.03 -27.28 20.89
N ARG A 665 20.73 -28.52 20.51
CA ARG A 665 20.75 -29.66 21.43
C ARG A 665 21.51 -30.82 20.79
N VAL A 666 22.54 -31.25 21.51
CA VAL A 666 23.50 -32.34 21.21
C VAL A 666 24.66 -31.92 20.30
N ILE A 667 25.53 -31.02 20.79
CA ILE A 667 26.83 -31.34 21.39
C ILE A 667 27.15 -30.15 22.30
N GLN A 668 26.74 -30.21 23.57
CA GLN A 668 27.40 -29.40 24.59
C GLN A 668 28.68 -30.15 24.97
N PRO A 669 29.87 -29.52 24.91
CA PRO A 669 30.95 -29.99 25.76
C PRO A 669 30.44 -29.82 27.19
N VAL A 670 30.57 -30.88 28.00
CA VAL A 670 30.18 -30.92 29.41
C VAL A 670 30.56 -29.61 30.09
N MET A 671 29.57 -28.77 30.37
CA MET A 671 29.70 -27.69 31.34
C MET A 671 29.75 -28.38 32.70
N GLU A 672 30.95 -28.66 33.18
CA GLU A 672 31.15 -28.87 34.62
C GLU A 672 30.75 -27.58 35.34
N ASP A 673 29.86 -27.73 36.32
CA ASP A 673 29.38 -26.70 37.25
C ASP A 673 30.50 -25.75 37.69
N ARG A 674 30.36 -24.47 37.35
CA ARG A 674 31.16 -23.41 37.99
C ARG A 674 30.41 -22.98 39.26
N PRO A 675 31.06 -23.00 40.44
CA PRO A 675 30.41 -22.62 41.69
C PRO A 675 30.04 -21.13 41.71
N ARG A 676 28.93 -20.82 42.38
CA ARG A 676 28.43 -19.45 42.57
C ARG A 676 29.26 -18.70 43.62
N PRO A 677 29.28 -17.34 43.63
CA PRO A 677 30.18 -16.51 44.44
C PRO A 677 30.10 -16.66 45.98
N ASP A 678 29.14 -17.45 46.46
CA ASP A 678 28.74 -17.61 47.85
C ASP A 678 28.86 -19.08 48.32
N GLN A 679 29.48 -19.93 47.51
CA GLN A 679 29.73 -21.34 47.81
C GLN A 679 31.17 -21.55 48.29
N VAL A 680 31.36 -21.82 49.58
CA VAL A 680 32.66 -22.25 50.12
C VAL A 680 32.88 -23.71 49.73
N VAL A 681 33.79 -23.94 48.78
CA VAL A 681 34.20 -25.28 48.34
C VAL A 681 35.32 -25.76 49.25
N ASP A 682 35.18 -26.94 49.83
CA ASP A 682 36.25 -27.58 50.60
C ASP A 682 37.38 -28.01 49.64
N VAL A 683 38.54 -27.35 49.75
CA VAL A 683 39.65 -27.47 48.79
C VAL A 683 40.68 -28.53 49.20
N THR A 684 40.41 -29.31 50.24
CA THR A 684 41.41 -30.23 50.82
C THR A 684 41.73 -31.47 49.96
N VAL A 685 41.04 -31.69 48.83
CA VAL A 685 41.23 -32.90 47.98
C VAL A 685 41.33 -32.60 46.47
N LEU A 686 41.76 -31.42 46.05
CA LEU A 686 41.98 -31.13 44.62
C LEU A 686 43.46 -30.84 44.31
N ALA A 687 44.01 -31.59 43.37
CA ALA A 687 45.36 -31.37 42.85
C ALA A 687 45.46 -29.98 42.20
N GLU A 688 46.55 -29.26 42.48
CA GLU A 688 46.78 -27.85 42.12
C GLU A 688 46.41 -27.48 40.66
N PRO A 689 46.75 -28.29 39.62
CA PRO A 689 46.42 -27.95 38.22
C PRO A 689 44.91 -27.93 37.96
N VAL A 690 44.16 -28.80 38.64
CA VAL A 690 42.72 -28.95 38.49
C VAL A 690 41.99 -27.82 39.24
N ALA A 691 42.53 -27.39 40.38
CA ALA A 691 42.02 -26.24 41.12
C ALA A 691 42.26 -24.93 40.34
N ALA A 692 43.44 -24.76 39.75
CA ALA A 692 43.77 -23.59 38.94
C ALA A 692 42.80 -23.41 37.78
N ALA A 693 42.50 -24.48 37.03
CA ALA A 693 41.60 -24.47 35.87
C ALA A 693 40.16 -24.03 36.18
N ARG A 694 39.75 -24.03 37.47
CA ARG A 694 38.41 -23.61 37.91
C ARG A 694 38.36 -22.16 38.40
N LEU A 695 39.48 -21.44 38.43
CA LEU A 695 39.52 -20.03 38.82
C LEU A 695 38.89 -19.13 37.75
N SER A 696 38.28 -18.02 38.19
CA SER A 696 37.83 -16.95 37.30
C SER A 696 39.03 -16.28 36.61
N ALA A 697 38.82 -15.53 35.53
CA ALA A 697 39.90 -14.83 34.82
C ALA A 697 40.75 -13.92 35.74
N ARG A 698 40.10 -13.24 36.70
CA ARG A 698 40.77 -12.43 37.74
C ARG A 698 41.50 -13.30 38.77
N GLY A 699 40.94 -14.45 39.14
CA GLY A 699 41.58 -15.44 40.02
C GLY A 699 42.81 -16.07 39.38
N HIS A 700 42.78 -16.35 38.08
CA HIS A 700 43.92 -16.85 37.30
C HIS A 700 45.07 -15.83 37.29
N GLN A 701 44.79 -14.54 37.09
CA GLN A 701 45.81 -13.49 37.17
C GLN A 701 46.48 -13.37 38.55
N ILE A 702 45.71 -13.57 39.62
CA ILE A 702 46.24 -13.55 40.99
C ILE A 702 47.07 -14.81 41.26
N TYR A 703 46.62 -15.98 40.80
CA TYR A 703 47.33 -17.25 40.94
C TYR A 703 48.66 -17.25 40.17
N GLU A 704 48.69 -16.74 38.94
CA GLU A 704 49.92 -16.54 38.16
C GLU A 704 50.90 -15.59 38.87
N ARG A 705 50.40 -14.49 39.46
CA ARG A 705 51.23 -13.59 40.29
C ARG A 705 51.80 -14.30 41.52
N MET A 706 51.01 -15.14 42.19
CA MET A 706 51.48 -15.91 43.34
C MET A 706 52.50 -16.99 42.93
N LEU A 707 52.35 -17.61 41.75
CA LEU A 707 53.32 -18.54 41.19
C LEU A 707 54.63 -17.85 40.80
N ALA A 708 54.57 -16.67 40.19
CA ALA A 708 55.75 -15.86 39.88
C ALA A 708 56.54 -15.51 41.16
N ILE A 709 55.82 -15.10 42.23
CA ILE A 709 56.42 -14.82 43.54
C ILE A 709 56.99 -16.11 44.18
N ARG A 710 56.30 -17.25 44.09
CA ARG A 710 56.76 -18.55 44.61
C ARG A 710 58.01 -19.06 43.89
N ASN A 711 58.11 -18.79 42.59
CA ASN A 711 59.21 -19.22 41.73
C ASN A 711 60.40 -18.23 41.74
N GLY A 712 60.34 -17.19 42.58
CA GLY A 712 61.45 -16.25 42.79
C GLY A 712 61.63 -15.22 41.67
N GLU A 713 60.62 -15.03 40.82
CA GLU A 713 60.62 -14.00 39.78
C GLU A 713 60.08 -12.70 40.39
N SER A 714 60.88 -11.63 40.33
CA SER A 714 60.48 -10.32 40.86
C SER A 714 59.29 -9.76 40.08
N ALA A 715 58.25 -9.35 40.84
CA ALA A 715 56.90 -8.99 40.41
C ALA A 715 56.75 -7.96 39.28
#